data_AF-A0AA88YGH5-F1
#
_entry.id   AF-A0AA88YGH5-F1
#
_cell.length_a   1.000
_cell.length_b   1.000
_cell.length_c   1.000
_cell.angle_alpha   90.00
_cell.angle_beta   90.00
_cell.angle_gamma   90.00
#
_symmetry.space_group_name_H-M   'P 1'
#
loop_
_entity.id
_entity.type
_entity.pdbx_description
1 polymer ?
#
loop_
_entity_poly.entity_id
_entity_poly.type
_entity_poly.pdbx_seq_one_letter_code
_entity_poly.pdbx_strand_id
1 'polypeptide(L)'
;MTTALNPSLVSLAGSKVEVLVSCTDLADLDEFTKTDPMCVLFIKQFGQWKEYGRTEAIQNSLNPKFVSSFIIEFEPSVTQQLMFSVYDIDSRSQDLKHHDFVGSSEDTLLNLVDETKMIKTTTKNLRVPSVSKPRGLINITTEIIKDSRNKVRVHAGSNKLDKKGIFSLNKPDTYLEIGRSIENVTYHPVYRTETVMKSTSPRWRPFEISVQRLCNTDWDRNIQFSVYHFSGSNYHLIGRKVTTLREMHNTPIVDIQYSMLDFVRGGMQLNQIVAIDFTISNGHIDDELSLHNVTDARDNQYLDAIETLGSMISQYSIDPNIAAFGFGANWKDKEKVSHCFPLTRDKNNIYLKGIKSLQDCYESVLPQLKFSGPTKVSHVIEKAAAIAERENTSQQKQSYTVLLVITVNLVLCYNYNVLETPLKHEKTGKVADRSNTCFVAFRRETAATGGNLAHNLNIKSVIKDISGKPMLALEVFKAVIVYLMDHFFVHHFDHVDMVPEENIHWLISVPSIWEDAARQFMRLAAEKAGIPGRQLHLACEAESASLYCHRQINSGIEVTSVGTTYMIINCGGGILDISVHKVGNGGKLTEVHPSTGGAWGSTSVVADFFSFLSEIFGTDLYQTLSPSEILKLEVEFEDVMKQLSHGSPALSSSGFCFDIPESLLKPLGLVHKNGYSISLHGRQLFIGIQTMLEIFKPTLDSIIRCVRSVLNDRRSQSIRYVIMVGGFSKCAILQSSLKQVFSLVKFIVPDDVMTPTVKGAVLFGNNPNIVNLRIAPRSYGIRKQCRFVHGKHDARRLEIIDGVEKCTDIFDVYIQKDETLLKEHVTEYKTYCPVRHDQTVMRLRVYSADKRSPHYTTDPGCRKIGHIVVQLPDTSKGKSRQVRVKMIVGGTELKVSAVDDDTGKKFSAKFDFLHNI
;
A
#
# COMPACT_ATOMS: atom_id res chain seq x y z
N MET A 1 -13.41 -1.61 -43.59
CA MET A 1 -12.24 -2.42 -44.01
C MET A 1 -11.18 -2.26 -42.94
N THR A 2 -11.18 -3.15 -41.95
CA THR A 2 -10.14 -3.22 -40.91
C THR A 2 -8.93 -3.88 -41.53
N THR A 3 -7.86 -3.13 -41.74
CA THR A 3 -6.54 -3.66 -42.10
C THR A 3 -6.13 -4.66 -41.02
N ALA A 4 -5.86 -5.91 -41.42
CA ALA A 4 -5.30 -6.91 -40.51
C ALA A 4 -4.00 -6.36 -39.91
N LEU A 5 -3.88 -6.40 -38.57
CA LEU A 5 -2.66 -5.99 -37.87
C LEU A 5 -1.50 -6.90 -38.31
N ASN A 6 -0.32 -6.32 -38.54
CA ASN A 6 0.86 -7.07 -38.97
C ASN A 6 1.28 -8.06 -37.86
N PRO A 7 1.42 -9.38 -38.14
CA PRO A 7 1.80 -10.38 -37.13
C PRO A 7 3.08 -10.06 -36.34
N SER A 8 4.02 -9.33 -36.93
CA SER A 8 5.26 -8.84 -36.28
C SER A 8 5.02 -7.74 -35.23
N LEU A 9 3.96 -6.95 -35.35
CA LEU A 9 3.59 -5.94 -34.33
C LEU A 9 2.84 -6.58 -33.16
N VAL A 10 2.10 -7.66 -33.43
CA VAL A 10 1.41 -8.46 -32.40
C VAL A 10 2.43 -9.12 -31.46
N SER A 11 3.58 -9.57 -31.97
CA SER A 11 4.64 -10.16 -31.13
C SER A 11 5.33 -9.17 -30.19
N LEU A 12 5.11 -7.86 -30.38
CA LEU A 12 5.60 -6.80 -29.51
C LEU A 12 4.59 -6.38 -28.44
N ALA A 13 3.37 -6.93 -28.43
CA ALA A 13 2.37 -6.64 -27.41
C ALA A 13 2.91 -6.90 -26.00
N GLY A 14 2.63 -5.98 -25.06
CA GLY A 14 3.16 -6.00 -23.70
C GLY A 14 4.64 -5.60 -23.56
N SER A 15 5.34 -5.29 -24.67
CA SER A 15 6.70 -4.76 -24.60
C SER A 15 6.70 -3.31 -24.11
N LYS A 16 7.78 -2.89 -23.43
CA LYS A 16 7.97 -1.49 -23.04
C LYS A 16 8.73 -0.74 -24.13
N VAL A 17 8.22 0.44 -24.52
CA VAL A 17 8.84 1.33 -25.49
C VAL A 17 9.33 2.58 -24.77
N GLU A 18 10.62 2.87 -24.89
CA GLU A 18 11.21 4.13 -24.44
C GLU A 18 11.05 5.19 -25.53
N VAL A 19 10.49 6.34 -25.17
CA VAL A 19 10.29 7.50 -26.02
C VAL A 19 11.22 8.62 -25.56
N LEU A 20 12.22 8.92 -26.37
CA LEU A 20 13.17 10.00 -26.20
C LEU A 20 12.71 11.22 -27.02
N VAL A 21 12.85 12.42 -26.46
CA VAL A 21 12.38 13.64 -27.09
C VAL A 21 13.53 14.63 -27.25
N SER A 22 13.60 15.27 -28.41
CA SER A 22 14.41 16.47 -28.62
C SER A 22 13.67 17.44 -29.54
N CYS A 23 14.06 18.71 -29.53
CA CYS A 23 13.49 19.70 -30.43
C CYS A 23 14.59 20.42 -31.19
N THR A 24 14.22 21.00 -32.34
CA THR A 24 15.10 21.84 -33.16
C THR A 24 14.35 23.06 -33.66
N ASP A 25 15.07 24.18 -33.75
CA ASP A 25 14.54 25.46 -34.25
C ASP A 25 13.25 25.92 -33.55
N LEU A 26 13.19 25.77 -32.21
CA LEU A 26 12.07 26.30 -31.43
C LEU A 26 11.93 27.81 -31.62
N ALA A 27 10.69 28.29 -31.65
CA ALA A 27 10.41 29.72 -31.64
C ALA A 27 10.90 30.34 -30.33
N ASP A 28 11.61 31.47 -30.44
CA ASP A 28 12.05 32.24 -29.30
C ASP A 28 10.88 33.10 -28.79
N LEU A 29 10.42 32.84 -27.58
CA LEU A 29 9.28 33.54 -26.97
C LEU A 29 9.71 34.60 -25.95
N ASP A 30 10.99 34.60 -25.57
CA ASP A 30 11.58 35.51 -24.59
C ASP A 30 12.12 36.81 -25.23
N GLU A 31 12.03 37.94 -24.51
CA GLU A 31 12.56 39.24 -24.99
C GLU A 31 14.08 39.39 -24.83
N PHE A 32 14.68 38.73 -23.83
CA PHE A 32 16.09 38.92 -23.44
C PHE A 32 16.89 37.62 -23.27
N THR A 33 16.22 36.48 -23.17
CA THR A 33 16.78 35.13 -23.06
C THR A 33 16.30 34.27 -24.22
N LYS A 34 16.76 33.02 -24.29
CA LYS A 34 16.15 32.02 -25.19
C LYS A 34 15.15 31.21 -24.39
N THR A 35 14.13 30.67 -25.04
CA THR A 35 13.19 29.70 -24.47
C THR A 35 13.89 28.63 -23.61
N ASP A 36 13.28 28.36 -22.45
CA ASP A 36 13.59 27.33 -21.46
C ASP A 36 12.64 26.11 -21.65
N PRO A 37 12.78 25.32 -22.73
CA PRO A 37 11.76 24.35 -23.12
C PRO A 37 11.63 23.18 -22.14
N MET A 38 10.38 22.74 -21.95
CA MET A 38 9.97 21.50 -21.31
C MET A 38 8.92 20.79 -22.18
N CYS A 39 9.06 19.48 -22.39
CA CYS A 39 8.06 18.67 -23.08
C CYS A 39 7.14 17.95 -22.09
N VAL A 40 5.84 18.01 -22.34
CA VAL A 40 4.78 17.31 -21.62
C VAL A 40 4.13 16.30 -22.55
N LEU A 41 4.07 15.04 -22.14
CA LEU A 41 3.36 14.00 -22.87
C LEU A 41 1.96 13.85 -22.30
N PHE A 42 0.95 13.91 -23.16
CA PHE A 42 -0.43 13.53 -22.85
C PHE A 42 -0.80 12.26 -23.59
N ILE A 43 -1.55 11.38 -22.94
CA ILE A 43 -2.13 10.17 -23.54
C ILE A 43 -3.65 10.26 -23.48
N LYS A 44 -4.32 9.91 -24.56
CA LYS A 44 -5.78 9.91 -24.60
C LYS A 44 -6.35 8.64 -23.95
N GLN A 45 -7.14 8.80 -22.90
CA GLN A 45 -7.82 7.72 -22.19
C GLN A 45 -9.31 8.06 -22.04
N PHE A 46 -10.20 7.14 -22.42
CA PHE A 46 -11.66 7.36 -22.39
C PHE A 46 -12.10 8.66 -23.09
N GLY A 47 -11.44 9.00 -24.20
CA GLY A 47 -11.71 10.21 -24.97
C GLY A 47 -11.10 11.50 -24.41
N GLN A 48 -10.50 11.49 -23.21
CA GLN A 48 -9.89 12.66 -22.58
C GLN A 48 -8.35 12.60 -22.62
N TRP A 49 -7.70 13.74 -22.84
CA TRP A 49 -6.25 13.87 -22.71
C TRP A 49 -5.86 13.91 -21.24
N LYS A 50 -5.02 12.97 -20.82
CA LYS A 50 -4.43 12.93 -19.47
C LYS A 50 -2.93 13.11 -19.55
N GLU A 51 -2.39 13.94 -18.68
CA GLU A 51 -0.95 14.12 -18.56
C GLU A 51 -0.31 12.79 -18.14
N TYR A 52 0.67 12.34 -18.91
CA TYR A 52 1.41 11.11 -18.67
C TYR A 52 2.72 11.38 -17.93
N GLY A 53 3.40 12.46 -18.29
CA GLY A 53 4.64 12.89 -17.64
C GLY A 53 5.24 14.13 -18.30
N ARG A 54 6.34 14.62 -17.71
CA ARG A 54 7.09 15.79 -18.17
C ARG A 54 8.58 15.49 -18.25
N THR A 55 9.29 16.15 -19.15
CA THR A 55 10.75 16.17 -19.16
C THR A 55 11.31 17.20 -18.17
N GLU A 56 12.63 17.25 -18.01
CA GLU A 56 13.26 18.42 -17.40
C GLU A 56 13.14 19.65 -18.32
N ALA A 57 13.24 20.85 -17.73
CA ALA A 57 13.38 22.09 -18.47
C ALA A 57 14.85 22.32 -18.84
N ILE A 58 15.13 22.67 -20.10
CA ILE A 58 16.48 22.96 -20.58
C ILE A 58 16.64 24.46 -20.71
N GLN A 59 17.54 25.05 -19.92
CA GLN A 59 17.71 26.50 -19.95
C GLN A 59 18.33 27.01 -21.25
N ASN A 60 17.75 28.08 -21.79
CA ASN A 60 18.25 28.90 -22.88
C ASN A 60 18.60 28.11 -24.15
N SER A 61 17.69 27.24 -24.61
CA SER A 61 17.96 26.36 -25.75
C SER A 61 16.80 26.26 -26.72
N LEU A 62 17.03 26.69 -27.96
CA LEU A 62 16.10 26.45 -29.07
C LEU A 62 16.25 25.06 -29.70
N ASN A 63 17.24 24.28 -29.25
CA ASN A 63 17.53 22.93 -29.75
C ASN A 63 17.70 21.93 -28.59
N PRO A 64 16.72 21.80 -27.68
CA PRO A 64 16.85 20.98 -26.49
C PRO A 64 16.93 19.49 -26.82
N LYS A 65 17.79 18.78 -26.08
CA LYS A 65 17.76 17.31 -25.99
C LYS A 65 17.50 16.93 -24.55
N PHE A 66 16.35 16.31 -24.29
CA PHE A 66 15.94 15.94 -22.94
C PHE A 66 16.60 14.62 -22.54
N VAL A 67 17.07 14.53 -21.30
CA VAL A 67 17.55 13.29 -20.68
C VAL A 67 16.35 12.46 -20.27
N SER A 68 15.31 13.07 -19.70
CA SER A 68 14.11 12.35 -19.27
C SER A 68 13.39 11.75 -20.47
N SER A 69 12.99 10.48 -20.34
CA SER A 69 12.27 9.71 -21.37
C SER A 69 10.92 9.23 -20.84
N PHE A 70 9.99 8.92 -21.75
CA PHE A 70 8.70 8.32 -21.40
C PHE A 70 8.74 6.82 -21.70
N ILE A 71 8.34 5.97 -20.75
CA ILE A 71 8.30 4.51 -20.97
C ILE A 71 6.85 4.08 -21.07
N ILE A 72 6.40 3.68 -22.26
CA ILE A 72 5.00 3.34 -22.54
C ILE A 72 4.91 1.85 -22.86
N GLU A 73 3.95 1.14 -22.26
CA GLU A 73 3.65 -0.24 -22.62
C GLU A 73 2.94 -0.27 -23.98
N PHE A 74 3.46 -1.06 -24.91
CA PHE A 74 2.96 -1.14 -26.28
C PHE A 74 1.85 -2.18 -26.38
N GLU A 75 0.66 -1.72 -26.76
CA GLU A 75 -0.51 -2.58 -26.91
C GLU A 75 -1.10 -2.38 -28.32
N PRO A 76 -0.71 -3.21 -29.32
CA PRO A 76 -1.09 -3.01 -30.71
C PRO A 76 -2.61 -3.19 -30.96
N SER A 77 -3.31 -3.84 -30.03
CA SER A 77 -4.77 -3.99 -30.05
C SER A 77 -5.52 -2.70 -29.68
N VAL A 78 -4.83 -1.72 -29.07
CA VAL A 78 -5.42 -0.45 -28.60
C VAL A 78 -4.78 0.72 -29.34
N THR A 79 -5.60 1.63 -29.86
CA THR A 79 -5.08 2.87 -30.46
C THR A 79 -4.60 3.84 -29.37
N GLN A 80 -3.31 3.80 -29.06
CA GLN A 80 -2.67 4.67 -28.07
C GLN A 80 -2.32 6.03 -28.69
N GLN A 81 -3.20 7.03 -28.53
CA GLN A 81 -2.98 8.40 -29.02
C GLN A 81 -2.12 9.21 -28.05
N LEU A 82 -1.08 9.86 -28.58
CA LEU A 82 -0.07 10.63 -27.87
C LEU A 82 -0.08 12.07 -28.35
N MET A 83 -0.01 13.02 -27.42
CA MET A 83 0.19 14.44 -27.71
C MET A 83 1.42 14.95 -26.95
N PHE A 84 2.40 15.42 -27.70
CA PHE A 84 3.62 16.02 -27.18
C PHE A 84 3.46 17.54 -27.22
N SER A 85 3.46 18.18 -26.06
CA SER A 85 3.28 19.62 -25.91
C SER A 85 4.53 20.24 -25.31
N VAL A 86 5.10 21.25 -25.97
CA VAL A 86 6.29 21.96 -25.51
C VAL A 86 5.89 23.31 -24.92
N TYR A 87 6.45 23.62 -23.75
CA TYR A 87 6.24 24.87 -23.02
C TYR A 87 7.57 25.55 -22.74
N ASP A 88 7.54 26.88 -22.70
CA ASP A 88 8.60 27.74 -22.20
C ASP A 88 8.38 27.99 -20.70
N ILE A 89 9.42 27.84 -19.88
CA ILE A 89 9.27 27.80 -18.43
C ILE A 89 9.64 29.15 -17.80
N ASP A 90 8.61 30.00 -17.61
CA ASP A 90 8.79 31.36 -17.07
C ASP A 90 8.75 31.44 -15.53
N SER A 91 8.33 30.37 -14.87
CA SER A 91 8.06 30.38 -13.42
C SER A 91 8.38 29.06 -12.73
N ARG A 92 8.35 29.07 -11.39
CA ARG A 92 8.49 27.84 -10.57
C ARG A 92 7.17 27.10 -10.36
N SER A 93 6.08 27.53 -11.00
CA SER A 93 4.78 26.88 -10.85
C SER A 93 4.78 25.49 -11.48
N GLN A 94 3.96 24.57 -10.97
CA GLN A 94 3.72 23.28 -11.62
C GLN A 94 2.52 23.34 -12.57
N ASP A 95 1.73 24.40 -12.50
CA ASP A 95 0.52 24.56 -13.31
C ASP A 95 0.89 25.16 -14.67
N LEU A 96 0.59 24.41 -15.74
CA LEU A 96 0.97 24.74 -17.13
C LEU A 96 0.39 26.07 -17.62
N LYS A 97 -0.64 26.62 -16.96
CA LYS A 97 -1.18 27.94 -17.29
C LYS A 97 -0.22 29.10 -17.01
N HIS A 98 0.85 28.86 -16.27
CA HIS A 98 1.87 29.84 -15.92
C HIS A 98 3.15 29.74 -16.78
N HIS A 99 3.05 29.03 -17.91
CA HIS A 99 4.15 28.76 -18.83
C HIS A 99 3.68 29.05 -20.25
N ASP A 100 4.53 29.66 -21.06
CA ASP A 100 4.17 29.98 -22.42
C ASP A 100 4.14 28.74 -23.32
N PHE A 101 3.04 28.58 -24.06
CA PHE A 101 2.86 27.42 -24.92
C PHE A 101 3.61 27.61 -26.25
N VAL A 102 4.63 26.78 -26.48
CA VAL A 102 5.45 26.80 -27.70
C VAL A 102 4.69 26.13 -28.85
N GLY A 103 4.12 24.94 -28.60
CA GLY A 103 3.31 24.21 -29.56
C GLY A 103 3.16 22.73 -29.22
N SER A 104 2.31 22.02 -29.96
CA SER A 104 2.11 20.58 -29.78
C SER A 104 2.14 19.80 -31.09
N SER A 105 2.33 18.49 -30.97
CA SER A 105 2.21 17.52 -32.06
C SER A 105 1.56 16.24 -31.57
N GLU A 106 0.69 15.65 -32.39
CA GLU A 106 -0.03 14.41 -32.06
C GLU A 106 0.43 13.25 -32.96
N ASP A 107 0.47 12.03 -32.41
CA ASP A 107 0.63 10.78 -33.17
C ASP A 107 0.01 9.59 -32.41
N THR A 108 0.09 8.39 -32.98
CA THR A 108 -0.15 7.13 -32.28
C THR A 108 1.16 6.43 -31.97
N LEU A 109 1.23 5.69 -30.85
CA LEU A 109 2.41 4.89 -30.53
C LEU A 109 2.74 3.87 -31.65
N LEU A 110 1.70 3.29 -32.25
CA LEU A 110 1.82 2.37 -33.38
C LEU A 110 2.57 2.96 -34.57
N ASN A 111 2.32 4.24 -34.90
CA ASN A 111 3.01 4.91 -36.00
C ASN A 111 4.46 5.29 -35.68
N LEU A 112 4.78 5.46 -34.40
CA LEU A 112 6.11 5.87 -33.96
C LEU A 112 7.08 4.71 -33.88
N VAL A 113 6.59 3.49 -33.59
CA VAL A 113 7.40 2.26 -33.60
C VAL A 113 7.68 1.79 -35.04
N ASP A 114 8.78 1.06 -35.25
CA ASP A 114 9.15 0.39 -36.50
C ASP A 114 9.42 -1.08 -36.21
N GLU A 115 8.90 -1.98 -37.03
CA GLU A 115 9.10 -3.42 -36.88
C GLU A 115 10.42 -3.92 -37.47
N THR A 116 10.99 -3.18 -38.42
CA THR A 116 12.25 -3.54 -39.10
C THR A 116 13.48 -2.95 -38.41
N LYS A 117 13.27 -1.96 -37.53
CA LYS A 117 14.33 -1.27 -36.81
C LYS A 117 14.05 -1.33 -35.31
N MET A 118 15.04 -1.73 -34.54
CA MET A 118 14.97 -1.68 -33.06
C MET A 118 14.74 -0.26 -32.52
N ILE A 119 14.99 0.76 -33.35
CA ILE A 119 14.90 2.17 -33.01
C ILE A 119 14.43 3.00 -34.22
N LYS A 120 13.55 3.96 -33.98
CA LYS A 120 13.01 4.86 -35.01
C LYS A 120 12.93 6.28 -34.49
N THR A 121 13.32 7.25 -35.33
CA THR A 121 13.14 8.68 -35.05
C THR A 121 12.13 9.28 -36.02
N THR A 122 11.09 9.90 -35.48
CA THR A 122 10.03 10.60 -36.23
C THR A 122 10.09 12.09 -35.93
N THR A 123 10.20 12.91 -36.98
CA THR A 123 10.25 14.38 -36.86
C THR A 123 8.90 14.98 -37.22
N LYS A 124 8.38 15.88 -36.37
CA LYS A 124 7.10 16.57 -36.58
C LYS A 124 7.20 18.07 -36.32
N ASN A 125 6.30 18.81 -36.95
CA ASN A 125 6.09 20.23 -36.66
C ASN A 125 5.35 20.41 -35.34
N LEU A 126 5.82 21.35 -34.53
CA LEU A 126 5.09 21.89 -33.39
C LEU A 126 4.13 22.98 -33.88
N ARG A 127 2.84 22.78 -33.62
CA ARG A 127 1.77 23.67 -34.08
C ARG A 127 1.06 24.33 -32.91
N VAL A 128 0.58 25.55 -33.15
CA VAL A 128 -0.34 26.27 -32.27
C VAL A 128 -1.61 26.54 -33.08
N PRO A 129 -2.82 26.25 -32.57
CA PRO A 129 -4.06 26.38 -33.36
C PRO A 129 -4.27 27.76 -34.00
N SER A 130 -3.78 28.83 -33.37
CA SER A 130 -3.92 30.22 -33.81
C SER A 130 -2.80 30.73 -34.72
N VAL A 131 -1.78 29.92 -35.04
CA VAL A 131 -0.59 30.35 -35.79
C VAL A 131 -0.38 29.47 -37.02
N SER A 132 -0.25 30.08 -38.20
CA SER A 132 -0.12 29.36 -39.48
C SER A 132 1.27 28.74 -39.69
N LYS A 133 2.33 29.36 -39.17
CA LYS A 133 3.71 28.86 -39.25
C LYS A 133 4.03 27.94 -38.06
N PRO A 134 4.73 26.81 -38.27
CA PRO A 134 5.27 25.99 -37.19
C PRO A 134 6.20 26.78 -36.27
N ARG A 135 6.22 26.44 -34.98
CA ARG A 135 7.07 27.06 -33.95
C ARG A 135 8.28 26.19 -33.57
N GLY A 136 8.74 25.40 -34.53
CA GLY A 136 9.86 24.47 -34.38
C GLY A 136 9.48 23.03 -34.67
N LEU A 137 10.46 22.14 -34.53
CA LEU A 137 10.34 20.72 -34.78
C LEU A 137 10.51 19.93 -33.48
N ILE A 138 9.77 18.85 -33.35
CA ILE A 138 9.95 17.83 -32.32
C ILE A 138 10.41 16.53 -32.97
N ASN A 139 11.50 15.97 -32.46
CA ASN A 139 12.08 14.70 -32.84
C ASN A 139 11.77 13.67 -31.75
N ILE A 140 10.97 12.68 -32.10
CA ILE A 140 10.48 11.63 -31.22
C ILE A 140 11.20 10.34 -31.60
N THR A 141 12.09 9.86 -30.74
CA THR A 141 12.82 8.60 -30.96
C THR A 141 12.23 7.51 -30.07
N THR A 142 11.74 6.43 -30.67
CA THR A 142 11.19 5.28 -29.95
C THR A 142 12.12 4.08 -30.07
N GLU A 143 12.37 3.40 -28.95
CA GLU A 143 13.18 2.18 -28.88
C GLU A 143 12.50 1.13 -27.98
N ILE A 144 12.49 -0.13 -28.41
CA ILE A 144 11.96 -1.23 -27.61
C ILE A 144 12.96 -1.57 -26.52
N ILE A 145 12.51 -1.59 -25.27
CA ILE A 145 13.37 -1.79 -24.10
C ILE A 145 13.72 -3.27 -23.95
N LYS A 146 15.01 -3.57 -23.80
CA LYS A 146 15.47 -4.85 -23.27
C LYS A 146 15.60 -4.72 -21.76
N ASP A 147 14.78 -5.46 -21.02
CA ASP A 147 14.77 -5.38 -19.57
C ASP A 147 16.10 -5.89 -18.99
N SER A 148 16.64 -5.17 -18.01
CA SER A 148 17.84 -5.58 -17.29
C SER A 148 17.90 -4.88 -15.94
N ARG A 149 18.21 -5.65 -14.91
CA ARG A 149 18.45 -5.15 -13.54
C ARG A 149 19.88 -4.62 -13.35
N ASN A 150 20.74 -4.74 -14.36
CA ASN A 150 22.14 -4.37 -14.25
C ASN A 150 22.30 -2.84 -14.22
N LYS A 151 23.02 -2.34 -13.21
CA LYS A 151 23.45 -0.94 -13.10
C LYS A 151 24.97 -0.88 -13.13
N VAL A 152 25.53 0.20 -13.68
CA VAL A 152 26.96 0.51 -13.60
C VAL A 152 27.16 1.72 -12.70
N ARG A 153 28.15 1.63 -11.81
CA ARG A 153 28.60 2.77 -10.99
C ARG A 153 29.74 3.47 -11.71
N VAL A 154 29.55 4.74 -12.03
CA VAL A 154 30.50 5.53 -12.82
C VAL A 154 31.19 6.55 -11.92
N HIS A 155 32.52 6.56 -11.95
CA HIS A 155 33.37 7.55 -11.29
C HIS A 155 34.08 8.35 -12.38
N ALA A 156 33.61 9.57 -12.64
CA ALA A 156 34.12 10.38 -13.73
C ALA A 156 34.97 11.57 -13.23
N GLY A 157 36.03 11.87 -13.97
CA GLY A 157 36.85 13.05 -13.75
C GLY A 157 37.69 13.38 -14.97
N SER A 158 38.11 14.63 -15.07
CA SER A 158 39.04 15.09 -16.10
C SER A 158 40.28 15.72 -15.48
N ASN A 159 41.36 15.78 -16.26
CA ASN A 159 42.62 16.41 -15.88
C ASN A 159 43.04 17.39 -16.99
N LYS A 160 43.46 18.61 -16.62
CA LYS A 160 44.03 19.61 -17.54
C LYS A 160 43.11 19.97 -18.73
N LEU A 161 41.84 20.25 -18.47
CA LEU A 161 40.93 20.81 -19.48
C LEU A 161 41.44 22.16 -20.01
N ASP A 162 41.36 22.35 -21.32
CA ASP A 162 41.76 23.58 -22.01
C ASP A 162 40.94 24.78 -21.53
N LYS A 163 41.61 25.93 -21.36
CA LYS A 163 40.95 27.22 -21.13
C LYS A 163 40.39 27.73 -22.46
N LYS A 164 39.08 27.94 -22.57
CA LYS A 164 38.45 28.61 -23.73
C LYS A 164 37.89 29.98 -23.33
N GLY A 165 38.23 31.02 -24.11
CA GLY A 165 37.76 32.41 -23.96
C GLY A 165 38.77 33.46 -24.45
N ILE A 166 38.32 34.59 -25.02
CA ILE A 166 39.14 35.65 -25.65
C ILE A 166 40.12 36.33 -24.65
N PHE A 167 39.93 36.12 -23.34
CA PHE A 167 40.87 36.50 -22.28
C PHE A 167 41.12 35.29 -21.35
N SER A 168 42.18 34.52 -21.62
CA SER A 168 42.50 33.20 -21.04
C SER A 168 42.95 33.20 -19.54
N LEU A 169 42.22 33.91 -18.68
CA LEU A 169 42.49 33.97 -17.23
C LEU A 169 41.52 33.16 -16.37
N ASN A 170 40.31 32.83 -16.86
CA ASN A 170 39.29 32.12 -16.05
C ASN A 170 39.28 30.61 -16.28
N LYS A 171 39.14 29.85 -15.18
CA LYS A 171 38.97 28.38 -15.21
C LYS A 171 37.54 28.03 -15.65
N PRO A 172 37.33 26.92 -16.39
CA PRO A 172 36.01 26.59 -16.91
C PRO A 172 35.07 26.04 -15.82
N ASP A 173 33.77 26.31 -15.98
CA ASP A 173 32.67 25.67 -15.27
C ASP A 173 32.15 24.52 -16.11
N THR A 174 32.24 23.27 -15.64
CA THR A 174 32.07 22.09 -16.50
C THR A 174 31.12 21.03 -15.96
N TYR A 175 30.32 20.45 -16.84
CA TYR A 175 29.55 19.22 -16.59
C TYR A 175 29.88 18.14 -17.63
N LEU A 176 29.59 16.91 -17.28
CA LEU A 176 29.69 15.74 -18.14
C LEU A 176 28.30 15.31 -18.61
N GLU A 177 28.17 15.07 -19.90
CA GLU A 177 27.00 14.48 -20.55
C GLU A 177 27.38 13.10 -21.10
N ILE A 178 26.51 12.11 -20.88
CA ILE A 178 26.64 10.77 -21.45
C ILE A 178 25.54 10.60 -22.46
N GLY A 179 25.91 10.31 -23.71
CA GLY A 179 25.00 10.06 -24.81
C GLY A 179 25.01 8.60 -25.23
N ARG A 180 23.82 8.02 -25.42
CA ARG A 180 23.60 6.72 -26.05
C ARG A 180 23.50 6.89 -27.57
N SER A 181 24.11 6.00 -28.35
CA SER A 181 23.96 6.04 -29.81
C SER A 181 22.54 5.66 -30.23
N ILE A 182 21.93 6.37 -31.18
CA ILE A 182 20.56 6.09 -31.68
C ILE A 182 20.62 5.46 -33.07
N GLU A 183 21.58 5.83 -33.91
CA GLU A 183 21.79 5.27 -35.26
C GLU A 183 23.29 5.22 -35.58
N ASN A 184 24.10 4.70 -34.66
CA ASN A 184 25.58 4.59 -34.69
C ASN A 184 26.38 5.91 -34.77
N VAL A 185 25.81 7.00 -35.30
CA VAL A 185 26.47 8.30 -35.48
C VAL A 185 25.85 9.39 -34.62
N THR A 186 24.55 9.29 -34.36
CA THR A 186 23.79 10.25 -33.53
C THR A 186 23.75 9.80 -32.08
N TYR A 187 24.01 10.72 -31.15
CA TYR A 187 23.96 10.46 -29.71
C TYR A 187 22.86 11.28 -29.04
N HIS A 188 22.04 10.60 -28.22
CA HIS A 188 21.00 11.20 -27.40
C HIS A 188 21.43 11.15 -25.93
N PRO A 189 21.33 12.26 -25.18
CA PRO A 189 21.78 12.32 -23.81
C PRO A 189 20.90 11.43 -22.91
N VAL A 190 21.54 10.60 -22.09
CA VAL A 190 20.87 9.72 -21.14
C VAL A 190 21.24 10.02 -19.69
N TYR A 191 22.27 10.85 -19.49
CA TYR A 191 22.71 11.35 -18.18
C TYR A 191 23.48 12.67 -18.29
N ARG A 192 23.32 13.54 -17.29
CA ARG A 192 24.12 14.76 -17.08
C ARG A 192 24.52 14.90 -15.61
N THR A 193 25.78 15.24 -15.35
CA THR A 193 26.28 15.48 -14.00
C THR A 193 25.94 16.90 -13.52
N GLU A 194 26.23 17.19 -12.25
CA GLU A 194 26.34 18.56 -11.77
C GLU A 194 27.44 19.35 -12.51
N THR A 195 27.33 20.69 -12.47
CA THR A 195 28.37 21.59 -12.96
C THR A 195 29.42 21.81 -11.85
N VAL A 196 30.67 21.49 -12.14
CA VAL A 196 31.83 21.80 -11.30
C VAL A 196 32.42 23.11 -11.76
N MET A 197 32.34 24.14 -10.91
CA MET A 197 32.79 25.48 -11.24
C MET A 197 34.32 25.64 -11.11
N LYS A 198 34.89 26.48 -11.97
CA LYS A 198 36.26 27.01 -11.91
C LYS A 198 37.34 25.94 -11.71
N SER A 199 37.27 24.85 -12.47
CA SER A 199 38.25 23.75 -12.38
C SER A 199 38.74 23.29 -13.74
N THR A 200 40.06 23.19 -13.91
CA THR A 200 40.68 22.52 -15.06
C THR A 200 40.79 21.01 -14.85
N SER A 201 40.45 20.50 -13.67
CA SER A 201 40.47 19.06 -13.35
C SER A 201 39.21 18.68 -12.55
N PRO A 202 38.02 18.80 -13.14
CA PRO A 202 36.77 18.53 -12.45
C PRO A 202 36.68 17.05 -12.05
N ARG A 203 36.12 16.81 -10.85
CA ARG A 203 35.71 15.50 -10.36
C ARG A 203 34.22 15.59 -10.08
N TRP A 204 33.43 14.86 -10.85
CA TRP A 204 31.99 14.80 -10.67
C TRP A 204 31.65 13.74 -9.63
N ARG A 205 30.52 13.92 -8.93
CA ARG A 205 30.03 12.97 -7.95
C ARG A 205 29.81 11.60 -8.62
N PRO A 206 30.17 10.49 -7.96
CA PRO A 206 29.83 9.16 -8.46
C PRO A 206 28.32 8.99 -8.60
N PHE A 207 27.89 8.27 -9.63
CA PHE A 207 26.48 7.98 -9.90
C PHE A 207 26.30 6.55 -10.41
N GLU A 208 25.08 6.05 -10.29
CA GLU A 208 24.67 4.78 -10.88
C GLU A 208 23.70 5.02 -12.04
N ILE A 209 23.83 4.24 -13.10
CA ILE A 209 22.95 4.29 -14.26
C ILE A 209 22.69 2.86 -14.76
N SER A 210 21.45 2.56 -15.18
CA SER A 210 21.12 1.23 -15.69
C SER A 210 21.84 0.98 -17.04
N VAL A 211 22.26 -0.27 -17.25
CA VAL A 211 22.82 -0.72 -18.53
C VAL A 211 21.77 -0.59 -19.63
N GLN A 212 20.49 -0.83 -19.30
CA GLN A 212 19.36 -0.56 -20.19
C GLN A 212 19.35 0.91 -20.66
N ARG A 213 19.54 1.88 -19.76
CA ARG A 213 19.51 3.30 -20.12
C ARG A 213 20.73 3.72 -20.92
N LEU A 214 21.92 3.22 -20.56
CA LEU A 214 23.17 3.54 -21.26
C LEU A 214 23.24 3.01 -22.69
N CYS A 215 22.83 1.75 -22.89
CA CYS A 215 23.05 1.06 -24.16
C CYS A 215 21.95 0.07 -24.55
N ASN A 216 20.83 0.05 -23.82
CA ASN A 216 19.74 -0.92 -24.01
C ASN A 216 20.25 -2.37 -24.02
N THR A 217 21.10 -2.69 -23.04
CA THR A 217 21.72 -4.01 -22.81
C THR A 217 22.72 -4.49 -23.87
N ASP A 218 22.97 -3.68 -24.90
CA ASP A 218 24.03 -3.93 -25.87
C ASP A 218 25.37 -3.36 -25.38
N TRP A 219 26.21 -4.22 -24.80
CA TRP A 219 27.51 -3.83 -24.24
C TRP A 219 28.51 -3.31 -25.28
N ASP A 220 28.26 -3.58 -26.55
CA ASP A 220 29.09 -3.18 -27.70
C ASP A 220 28.55 -1.90 -28.37
N ARG A 221 27.42 -1.37 -27.91
CA ARG A 221 26.86 -0.11 -28.40
C ARG A 221 27.72 1.06 -27.95
N ASN A 222 28.00 1.95 -28.91
CA ASN A 222 28.76 3.17 -28.67
C ASN A 222 28.06 4.10 -27.66
N ILE A 223 28.85 4.57 -26.69
CA ILE A 223 28.49 5.56 -25.68
C ILE A 223 29.44 6.75 -25.83
N GLN A 224 28.90 7.96 -25.91
CA GLN A 224 29.67 9.19 -26.02
C GLN A 224 29.67 9.96 -24.69
N PHE A 225 30.86 10.17 -24.14
CA PHE A 225 31.11 11.08 -23.03
C PHE A 225 31.50 12.44 -23.57
N SER A 226 30.76 13.50 -23.22
CA SER A 226 30.97 14.86 -23.70
C SER A 226 31.12 15.81 -22.52
N VAL A 227 32.18 16.60 -22.48
CA VAL A 227 32.41 17.61 -21.43
C VAL A 227 32.12 18.98 -22.00
N TYR A 228 31.22 19.71 -21.36
CA TYR A 228 30.81 21.05 -21.76
C TYR A 228 31.26 22.09 -20.74
N HIS A 229 31.55 23.30 -21.22
CA HIS A 229 31.78 24.49 -20.42
C HIS A 229 30.55 25.40 -20.47
N PHE A 230 30.06 25.84 -19.31
CA PHE A 230 29.04 26.88 -19.20
C PHE A 230 29.68 28.28 -19.18
N SER A 231 29.32 29.14 -20.13
CA SER A 231 29.78 30.53 -20.21
C SER A 231 28.59 31.48 -20.42
N GLY A 232 28.25 32.25 -19.39
CA GLY A 232 27.14 33.20 -19.43
C GLY A 232 25.80 32.47 -19.52
N SER A 233 25.27 32.35 -20.74
CA SER A 233 24.01 31.67 -21.08
C SER A 233 24.16 30.60 -22.16
N ASN A 234 25.39 30.25 -22.56
CA ASN A 234 25.65 29.23 -23.59
C ASN A 234 26.57 28.11 -23.09
N TYR A 235 26.39 26.93 -23.69
CA TYR A 235 27.19 25.74 -23.43
C TYR A 235 28.18 25.49 -24.59
N HIS A 236 29.46 25.33 -24.27
CA HIS A 236 30.52 25.10 -25.25
C HIS A 236 31.17 23.73 -25.04
N LEU A 237 31.19 22.90 -26.08
CA LEU A 237 31.88 21.61 -26.03
C LEU A 237 33.39 21.81 -25.84
N ILE A 238 33.95 21.19 -24.80
CA ILE A 238 35.40 21.13 -24.55
C ILE A 238 35.99 19.91 -25.25
N GLY A 239 35.40 18.73 -25.03
CA GLY A 239 35.90 17.48 -25.60
C GLY A 239 34.88 16.36 -25.55
N ARG A 240 35.10 15.34 -26.37
CA ARG A 240 34.26 14.14 -26.44
C ARG A 240 35.12 12.88 -26.53
N LYS A 241 34.62 11.77 -25.99
CA LYS A 241 35.18 10.43 -26.13
C LYS A 241 34.06 9.44 -26.40
N VAL A 242 34.24 8.60 -27.41
CA VAL A 242 33.37 7.45 -27.68
C VAL A 242 34.06 6.19 -27.18
N THR A 243 33.31 5.29 -26.56
CA THR A 243 33.74 3.97 -26.09
C THR A 243 32.51 3.07 -25.95
N THR A 244 32.67 1.83 -25.48
CA THR A 244 31.57 0.90 -25.18
C THR A 244 31.65 0.46 -23.72
N LEU A 245 30.56 -0.09 -23.17
CA LEU A 245 30.62 -0.66 -21.81
C LEU A 245 31.62 -1.82 -21.75
N ARG A 246 31.75 -2.59 -22.84
CA ARG A 246 32.72 -3.68 -22.93
C ARG A 246 34.17 -3.18 -22.81
N GLU A 247 34.53 -2.12 -23.53
CA GLU A 247 35.87 -1.52 -23.45
C GLU A 247 36.18 -0.92 -22.07
N MET A 248 35.16 -0.41 -21.39
CA MET A 248 35.30 0.19 -20.06
C MET A 248 35.44 -0.83 -18.91
N HIS A 249 35.12 -2.12 -19.14
CA HIS A 249 35.08 -3.13 -18.08
C HIS A 249 36.33 -4.04 -18.08
N ASN A 250 37.14 -3.98 -17.00
CA ASN A 250 38.44 -4.70 -16.88
C ASN A 250 38.36 -6.08 -16.18
N THR A 251 37.22 -6.78 -16.17
CA THR A 251 37.05 -8.09 -15.51
C THR A 251 36.26 -9.08 -16.37
N PRO A 252 36.49 -10.41 -16.28
CA PRO A 252 35.64 -11.41 -16.93
C PRO A 252 34.23 -11.32 -16.35
N ILE A 253 33.23 -11.35 -17.23
CA ILE A 253 31.81 -11.20 -16.93
C ILE A 253 31.39 -12.23 -15.87
N VAL A 254 30.94 -11.76 -14.71
CA VAL A 254 30.23 -12.58 -13.71
C VAL A 254 28.73 -12.38 -13.94
N ASP A 255 28.08 -13.51 -14.25
CA ASP A 255 26.65 -13.76 -14.38
C ASP A 255 25.86 -12.86 -15.36
N ILE A 256 25.84 -13.28 -16.63
CA ILE A 256 24.77 -12.91 -17.55
C ILE A 256 23.49 -13.57 -17.02
N GLN A 257 22.61 -12.79 -16.40
CA GLN A 257 21.27 -13.26 -16.07
C GLN A 257 20.43 -13.32 -17.34
N TYR A 258 20.17 -14.52 -17.82
CA TYR A 258 19.25 -14.77 -18.93
C TYR A 258 17.80 -14.73 -18.44
N SER A 259 16.93 -14.03 -19.18
CA SER A 259 15.49 -14.12 -18.95
C SER A 259 14.96 -15.46 -19.47
N MET A 260 13.80 -15.91 -18.98
CA MET A 260 13.10 -17.09 -19.54
C MET A 260 12.91 -16.97 -21.06
N LEU A 261 12.66 -15.74 -21.55
CA LEU A 261 12.47 -15.47 -22.96
C LEU A 261 13.76 -15.66 -23.77
N ASP A 262 14.94 -15.45 -23.17
CA ASP A 262 16.23 -15.73 -23.81
C ASP A 262 16.45 -17.23 -23.99
N PHE A 263 16.02 -18.05 -23.03
CA PHE A 263 16.04 -19.52 -23.18
C PHE A 263 15.06 -19.99 -24.28
N VAL A 264 13.86 -19.41 -24.35
CA VAL A 264 12.90 -19.70 -25.43
C VAL A 264 13.48 -19.33 -26.80
N ARG A 265 14.08 -18.13 -26.93
CA ARG A 265 14.80 -17.71 -28.15
C ARG A 265 16.00 -18.61 -28.47
N GLY A 266 16.63 -19.17 -27.45
CA GLY A 266 17.73 -20.13 -27.56
C GLY A 266 17.31 -21.55 -27.96
N GLY A 267 16.00 -21.80 -28.15
CA GLY A 267 15.47 -23.10 -28.58
C GLY A 267 14.95 -23.99 -27.45
N MET A 268 14.76 -23.47 -26.24
CA MET A 268 14.06 -24.18 -25.17
C MET A 268 12.61 -24.44 -25.57
N GLN A 269 12.17 -25.69 -25.44
CA GLN A 269 10.79 -26.10 -25.72
C GLN A 269 9.89 -25.76 -24.52
N LEU A 270 8.71 -25.19 -24.79
CA LEU A 270 7.69 -24.96 -23.77
C LEU A 270 6.58 -25.98 -23.89
N ASN A 271 6.41 -26.82 -22.88
CA ASN A 271 5.34 -27.83 -22.83
C ASN A 271 4.13 -27.27 -22.07
N GLN A 272 2.93 -27.38 -22.63
CA GLN A 272 1.73 -26.83 -22.01
C GLN A 272 0.85 -27.92 -21.38
N ILE A 273 0.46 -27.69 -20.13
CA ILE A 273 -0.54 -28.50 -19.42
C ILE A 273 -1.67 -27.57 -19.00
N VAL A 274 -2.91 -27.94 -19.27
CA VAL A 274 -4.10 -27.19 -18.81
C VAL A 274 -4.90 -28.05 -17.85
N ALA A 275 -5.31 -27.45 -16.73
CA ALA A 275 -6.14 -28.08 -15.73
C ALA A 275 -7.36 -27.23 -15.41
N ILE A 276 -8.54 -27.82 -15.59
CA ILE A 276 -9.83 -27.13 -15.48
C ILE A 276 -10.56 -27.60 -14.23
N ASP A 277 -10.98 -26.64 -13.42
CA ASP A 277 -11.82 -26.86 -12.25
C ASP A 277 -13.24 -27.20 -12.69
N PHE A 278 -13.77 -28.34 -12.26
CA PHE A 278 -15.17 -28.75 -12.45
C PHE A 278 -15.89 -28.91 -11.10
N THR A 279 -15.49 -28.12 -10.10
CA THR A 279 -16.15 -28.14 -8.80
C THR A 279 -17.53 -27.51 -8.83
N ILE A 280 -18.39 -27.93 -7.91
CA ILE A 280 -19.78 -27.48 -7.79
C ILE A 280 -19.90 -25.99 -7.48
N SER A 281 -18.84 -25.35 -6.96
CA SER A 281 -18.82 -23.90 -6.77
C SER A 281 -18.92 -23.09 -8.07
N ASN A 282 -18.75 -23.74 -9.23
CA ASN A 282 -18.97 -23.13 -10.54
C ASN A 282 -20.45 -23.06 -10.96
N GLY A 283 -21.37 -23.62 -10.17
CA GLY A 283 -22.77 -23.83 -10.59
C GLY A 283 -22.92 -25.06 -11.50
N HIS A 284 -24.05 -25.76 -11.39
CA HIS A 284 -24.30 -26.98 -12.19
C HIS A 284 -24.45 -26.65 -13.68
N ILE A 285 -24.10 -27.54 -14.60
CA ILE A 285 -24.19 -27.27 -16.05
C ILE A 285 -25.60 -26.89 -16.54
N ASP A 286 -26.63 -27.38 -15.84
CA ASP A 286 -28.04 -27.09 -16.15
C ASP A 286 -28.51 -25.74 -15.58
N ASP A 287 -27.64 -25.03 -14.85
CA ASP A 287 -27.90 -23.70 -14.29
C ASP A 287 -27.48 -22.62 -15.28
N GLU A 288 -28.39 -21.71 -15.61
CA GLU A 288 -28.11 -20.57 -16.51
C GLU A 288 -26.98 -19.69 -15.97
N LEU A 289 -26.76 -19.66 -14.65
CA LEU A 289 -25.69 -18.89 -13.99
C LEU A 289 -24.38 -19.68 -13.82
N SER A 290 -24.28 -20.90 -14.36
CA SER A 290 -23.04 -21.67 -14.30
C SER A 290 -21.91 -20.95 -15.02
N LEU A 291 -20.73 -20.91 -14.38
CA LEU A 291 -19.51 -20.40 -15.01
C LEU A 291 -19.02 -21.31 -16.14
N HIS A 292 -19.55 -22.53 -16.22
CA HIS A 292 -19.33 -23.47 -17.32
C HIS A 292 -20.46 -23.42 -18.37
N ASN A 293 -21.39 -22.48 -18.31
CA ASN A 293 -22.49 -22.38 -19.27
C ASN A 293 -21.94 -22.17 -20.70
N VAL A 294 -22.45 -22.94 -21.66
CA VAL A 294 -22.04 -22.92 -23.07
C VAL A 294 -23.14 -22.45 -24.02
N THR A 295 -24.30 -22.00 -23.51
CA THR A 295 -25.42 -21.53 -24.35
C THR A 295 -25.13 -20.16 -24.98
N ASP A 296 -24.44 -19.26 -24.29
CA ASP A 296 -23.82 -18.06 -24.85
C ASP A 296 -22.31 -18.12 -24.60
N ALA A 297 -21.56 -18.54 -25.63
CA ALA A 297 -20.11 -18.72 -25.54
C ALA A 297 -19.35 -17.43 -25.12
N ARG A 298 -19.98 -16.25 -25.20
CA ARG A 298 -19.38 -14.97 -24.77
C ARG A 298 -19.35 -14.77 -23.26
N ASP A 299 -20.07 -15.58 -22.48
CA ASP A 299 -20.14 -15.46 -21.01
C ASP A 299 -19.36 -16.56 -20.27
N ASN A 300 -18.74 -17.50 -21.00
CA ASN A 300 -17.96 -18.60 -20.41
C ASN A 300 -16.51 -18.19 -20.14
N GLN A 301 -16.26 -17.75 -18.91
CA GLN A 301 -14.93 -17.28 -18.48
C GLN A 301 -13.84 -18.37 -18.58
N TYR A 302 -14.20 -19.67 -18.55
CA TYR A 302 -13.24 -20.75 -18.76
C TYR A 302 -12.82 -20.85 -20.23
N LEU A 303 -13.75 -20.72 -21.18
CA LEU A 303 -13.41 -20.66 -22.62
C LEU A 303 -12.55 -19.43 -22.93
N ASP A 304 -12.88 -18.28 -22.34
CA ASP A 304 -12.09 -17.05 -22.48
C ASP A 304 -10.67 -17.22 -21.94
N ALA A 305 -10.52 -17.86 -20.77
CA ALA A 305 -9.21 -18.13 -20.17
C ALA A 305 -8.41 -19.16 -20.97
N ILE A 306 -9.06 -20.22 -21.47
CA ILE A 306 -8.44 -21.23 -22.35
C ILE A 306 -7.94 -20.57 -23.63
N GLU A 307 -8.75 -19.71 -24.26
CA GLU A 307 -8.36 -18.99 -25.48
C GLU A 307 -7.22 -18.01 -25.18
N THR A 308 -7.43 -17.12 -24.22
CA THR A 308 -6.53 -15.98 -23.97
C THR A 308 -5.18 -16.44 -23.41
N LEU A 309 -5.20 -17.16 -22.28
CA LEU A 309 -3.97 -17.62 -21.63
C LEU A 309 -3.37 -18.81 -22.36
N GLY A 310 -4.22 -19.68 -22.89
CA GLY A 310 -3.76 -20.86 -23.60
C GLY A 310 -3.03 -20.50 -24.89
N SER A 311 -3.60 -19.62 -25.73
CA SER A 311 -2.96 -19.15 -26.97
C SER A 311 -1.69 -18.34 -26.69
N MET A 312 -1.66 -17.56 -25.61
CA MET A 312 -0.46 -16.83 -25.17
C MET A 312 0.72 -17.74 -24.82
N ILE A 313 0.49 -18.94 -24.29
CA ILE A 313 1.56 -19.90 -24.02
C ILE A 313 1.90 -20.68 -25.28
N SER A 314 0.88 -21.10 -26.04
CA SER A 314 1.03 -21.88 -27.28
C SER A 314 1.89 -21.18 -28.33
N GLN A 315 1.89 -19.84 -28.40
CA GLN A 315 2.73 -19.09 -29.36
C GLN A 315 4.25 -19.29 -29.16
N TYR A 316 4.66 -19.73 -27.97
CA TYR A 316 6.07 -19.99 -27.65
C TYR A 316 6.40 -21.49 -27.64
N SER A 317 5.43 -22.37 -27.88
CA SER A 317 5.65 -23.81 -28.00
C SER A 317 5.90 -24.20 -29.46
N ILE A 318 6.88 -25.08 -29.66
CA ILE A 318 7.13 -25.71 -30.97
C ILE A 318 6.20 -26.93 -31.16
N ASP A 319 5.78 -27.57 -30.07
CA ASP A 319 4.83 -28.69 -30.08
C ASP A 319 3.42 -28.20 -29.70
N PRO A 320 2.42 -28.27 -30.59
CA PRO A 320 1.05 -27.85 -30.29
C PRO A 320 0.32 -28.80 -29.34
N ASN A 321 0.93 -29.90 -28.87
CA ASN A 321 0.30 -30.85 -27.97
C ASN A 321 0.13 -30.27 -26.56
N ILE A 322 -1.11 -30.27 -26.08
CA ILE A 322 -1.51 -29.78 -24.76
C ILE A 322 -2.00 -30.95 -23.94
N ALA A 323 -1.38 -31.22 -22.78
CA ALA A 323 -1.94 -32.19 -21.85
C ALA A 323 -3.11 -31.57 -21.09
N ALA A 324 -4.29 -32.19 -21.13
CA ALA A 324 -5.51 -31.59 -20.61
C ALA A 324 -6.12 -32.41 -19.47
N PHE A 325 -6.31 -31.78 -18.31
CA PHE A 325 -6.85 -32.40 -17.10
C PHE A 325 -8.06 -31.65 -16.56
N GLY A 326 -8.94 -32.37 -15.89
CA GLY A 326 -10.01 -31.84 -15.05
C GLY A 326 -9.82 -32.26 -13.60
N PHE A 327 -10.37 -31.49 -12.67
CA PHE A 327 -10.36 -31.82 -11.25
C PHE A 327 -11.64 -31.36 -10.54
N GLY A 328 -11.98 -32.03 -9.43
CA GLY A 328 -13.14 -31.65 -8.61
C GLY A 328 -14.47 -32.21 -9.09
N ALA A 329 -14.46 -33.22 -9.96
CA ALA A 329 -15.66 -33.85 -10.50
C ALA A 329 -15.47 -35.37 -10.67
N ASN A 330 -16.55 -36.08 -10.95
CA ASN A 330 -16.54 -37.46 -11.41
C ASN A 330 -17.30 -37.60 -12.72
N TRP A 331 -16.90 -38.56 -13.54
CA TRP A 331 -17.69 -38.95 -14.71
C TRP A 331 -19.04 -39.54 -14.24
N LYS A 332 -20.14 -39.29 -14.98
CA LYS A 332 -21.48 -39.76 -14.61
C LYS A 332 -21.60 -41.28 -14.45
N ASP A 333 -20.72 -42.05 -15.08
CA ASP A 333 -20.59 -43.51 -14.97
C ASP A 333 -19.70 -43.99 -13.80
N LYS A 334 -19.18 -43.07 -12.97
CA LYS A 334 -18.30 -43.37 -11.83
C LYS A 334 -18.82 -42.72 -10.56
N GLU A 335 -18.72 -43.42 -9.44
CA GLU A 335 -19.21 -42.91 -8.15
C GLU A 335 -18.21 -42.02 -7.40
N LYS A 336 -16.90 -42.17 -7.66
CA LYS A 336 -15.84 -41.49 -6.90
C LYS A 336 -15.34 -40.21 -7.56
N VAL A 337 -15.34 -39.11 -6.81
CA VAL A 337 -14.75 -37.81 -7.18
C VAL A 337 -13.27 -37.96 -7.53
N SER A 338 -12.86 -37.36 -8.64
CA SER A 338 -11.48 -37.28 -9.06
C SER A 338 -10.97 -35.84 -8.98
N HIS A 339 -9.79 -35.68 -8.38
CA HIS A 339 -9.08 -34.40 -8.33
C HIS A 339 -7.95 -34.31 -9.38
N CYS A 340 -7.88 -35.27 -10.30
CA CYS A 340 -7.05 -35.19 -11.51
C CYS A 340 -7.49 -36.30 -12.48
N PHE A 341 -8.15 -35.95 -13.58
CA PHE A 341 -8.52 -36.90 -14.64
C PHE A 341 -8.24 -36.30 -16.02
N PRO A 342 -7.81 -37.10 -17.02
CA PRO A 342 -7.59 -36.60 -18.36
C PRO A 342 -8.93 -36.22 -19.01
N LEU A 343 -9.00 -35.05 -19.66
CA LEU A 343 -10.23 -34.63 -20.37
C LEU A 343 -10.52 -35.53 -21.57
N THR A 344 -9.49 -36.07 -22.20
CA THR A 344 -9.61 -37.05 -23.29
C THR A 344 -10.31 -38.35 -22.87
N ARG A 345 -10.51 -38.57 -21.57
CA ARG A 345 -11.01 -39.81 -20.95
C ARG A 345 -10.12 -41.04 -21.18
N ASP A 346 -9.03 -40.90 -21.93
CA ASP A 346 -8.01 -41.90 -22.17
C ASP A 346 -6.77 -41.63 -21.29
N LYS A 347 -6.39 -42.63 -20.48
CA LYS A 347 -5.20 -42.54 -19.62
C LYS A 347 -3.89 -42.70 -20.41
N ASN A 348 -3.96 -43.28 -21.61
CA ASN A 348 -2.80 -43.52 -22.47
C ASN A 348 -2.57 -42.37 -23.46
N ASN A 349 -3.62 -41.62 -23.80
CA ASN A 349 -3.52 -40.43 -24.64
C ASN A 349 -4.12 -39.20 -23.93
N ILE A 350 -3.26 -38.40 -23.29
CA ILE A 350 -3.65 -37.21 -22.53
C ILE A 350 -3.52 -35.91 -23.33
N TYR A 351 -3.04 -35.98 -24.56
CA TYR A 351 -2.65 -34.82 -25.37
C TYR A 351 -3.74 -34.43 -26.37
N LEU A 352 -3.98 -33.13 -26.48
CA LEU A 352 -4.86 -32.51 -27.46
C LEU A 352 -4.04 -31.59 -28.38
N LYS A 353 -4.36 -31.56 -29.67
CA LYS A 353 -3.59 -30.81 -30.66
C LYS A 353 -4.10 -29.37 -30.78
N GLY A 354 -3.51 -28.48 -29.98
CA GLY A 354 -3.79 -27.04 -29.99
C GLY A 354 -5.04 -26.64 -29.19
N ILE A 355 -5.20 -25.32 -29.02
CA ILE A 355 -6.26 -24.71 -28.20
C ILE A 355 -7.66 -25.05 -28.69
N LYS A 356 -7.86 -25.11 -30.02
CA LYS A 356 -9.17 -25.46 -30.57
C LYS A 356 -9.63 -26.85 -30.16
N SER A 357 -8.74 -27.85 -30.23
CA SER A 357 -9.05 -29.21 -29.75
C SER A 357 -9.26 -29.28 -28.24
N LEU A 358 -8.62 -28.40 -27.46
CA LEU A 358 -8.87 -28.28 -26.03
C LEU A 358 -10.27 -27.71 -25.73
N GLN A 359 -10.70 -26.66 -26.44
CA GLN A 359 -12.04 -26.08 -26.31
C GLN A 359 -13.11 -27.10 -26.69
N ASP A 360 -12.97 -27.74 -27.85
CA ASP A 360 -13.92 -28.75 -28.34
C ASP A 360 -14.01 -29.93 -27.35
N CYS A 361 -12.87 -30.35 -26.78
CA CYS A 361 -12.84 -31.39 -25.74
C CYS A 361 -13.53 -30.92 -24.46
N TYR A 362 -13.22 -29.72 -23.96
CA TYR A 362 -13.84 -29.13 -22.77
C TYR A 362 -15.37 -29.09 -22.90
N GLU A 363 -15.90 -28.55 -24.01
CA GLU A 363 -17.34 -28.49 -24.26
C GLU A 363 -17.97 -29.90 -24.30
N SER A 364 -17.28 -30.86 -24.92
CA SER A 364 -17.78 -32.23 -25.04
C SER A 364 -17.87 -32.99 -23.72
N VAL A 365 -16.99 -32.70 -22.74
CA VAL A 365 -16.93 -33.44 -21.47
C VAL A 365 -17.88 -32.90 -20.42
N LEU A 366 -18.22 -31.61 -20.49
CA LEU A 366 -19.13 -30.95 -19.56
C LEU A 366 -20.42 -31.75 -19.28
N PRO A 367 -21.22 -32.18 -20.29
CA PRO A 367 -22.47 -32.92 -20.04
C PRO A 367 -22.23 -34.35 -19.51
N GLN A 368 -21.00 -34.85 -19.53
CA GLN A 368 -20.63 -36.19 -19.07
C GLN A 368 -20.11 -36.21 -17.63
N LEU A 369 -19.90 -35.03 -17.03
CA LEU A 369 -19.37 -34.87 -15.69
C LEU A 369 -20.50 -34.61 -14.68
N LYS A 370 -20.27 -35.05 -13.45
CA LYS A 370 -21.00 -34.65 -12.25
C LYS A 370 -20.07 -33.77 -11.42
N PHE A 371 -20.36 -32.48 -11.36
CA PHE A 371 -19.55 -31.52 -10.61
C PHE A 371 -19.60 -31.84 -9.12
N SER A 372 -18.46 -31.69 -8.43
CA SER A 372 -18.33 -32.09 -7.04
C SER A 372 -17.34 -31.20 -6.29
N GLY A 373 -16.74 -31.66 -5.21
CA GLY A 373 -15.77 -30.88 -4.46
C GLY A 373 -14.97 -31.75 -3.49
N PRO A 374 -14.04 -31.14 -2.74
CA PRO A 374 -13.66 -29.71 -2.77
C PRO A 374 -12.64 -29.39 -3.88
N THR A 375 -12.34 -28.11 -4.07
CA THR A 375 -11.27 -27.64 -4.98
C THR A 375 -9.90 -28.11 -4.45
N LYS A 376 -9.28 -29.09 -5.12
CA LYS A 376 -7.96 -29.63 -4.76
C LYS A 376 -7.02 -29.65 -5.96
N VAL A 377 -6.13 -28.66 -6.01
CA VAL A 377 -5.16 -28.49 -7.11
C VAL A 377 -3.92 -29.39 -6.94
N SER A 378 -3.64 -29.89 -5.73
CA SER A 378 -2.41 -30.66 -5.44
C SER A 378 -2.19 -31.86 -6.37
N HIS A 379 -3.25 -32.60 -6.69
CA HIS A 379 -3.15 -33.81 -7.52
C HIS A 379 -2.79 -33.47 -8.97
N VAL A 380 -3.27 -32.33 -9.47
CA VAL A 380 -2.91 -31.81 -10.79
C VAL A 380 -1.46 -31.36 -10.80
N ILE A 381 -1.01 -30.65 -9.76
CA ILE A 381 0.40 -30.22 -9.63
C ILE A 381 1.33 -31.42 -9.60
N GLU A 382 1.03 -32.42 -8.78
CA GLU A 382 1.79 -33.68 -8.71
C GLU A 382 1.83 -34.40 -10.06
N LYS A 383 0.69 -34.42 -10.78
CA LYS A 383 0.62 -35.02 -12.12
C LYS A 383 1.46 -34.25 -13.14
N ALA A 384 1.39 -32.92 -13.12
CA ALA A 384 2.18 -32.05 -14.01
C ALA A 384 3.68 -32.18 -13.73
N ALA A 385 4.09 -32.21 -12.46
CA ALA A 385 5.46 -32.46 -12.05
C ALA A 385 5.96 -33.81 -12.56
N ALA A 386 5.17 -34.88 -12.39
CA ALA A 386 5.51 -36.21 -12.88
C ALA A 386 5.59 -36.31 -14.42
N ILE A 387 4.86 -35.47 -15.15
CA ILE A 387 5.00 -35.35 -16.62
C ILE A 387 6.32 -34.63 -16.94
N ALA A 388 6.59 -33.51 -16.30
CA ALA A 388 7.81 -32.74 -16.50
C ALA A 388 9.09 -33.55 -16.17
N GLU A 389 9.06 -34.36 -15.11
CA GLU A 389 10.19 -35.23 -14.74
C GLU A 389 10.51 -36.33 -15.76
N ARG A 390 9.54 -36.74 -16.57
CA ARG A 390 9.73 -37.77 -17.61
C ARG A 390 10.31 -37.21 -18.91
N GLU A 391 10.34 -35.88 -19.05
CA GLU A 391 10.92 -35.24 -20.22
C GLU A 391 12.44 -35.42 -20.22
N ASN A 392 12.97 -35.95 -21.32
CA ASN A 392 14.41 -36.17 -21.47
C ASN A 392 15.11 -34.83 -21.74
N THR A 393 15.45 -34.11 -20.67
CA THR A 393 16.08 -32.80 -20.70
C THR A 393 17.61 -32.92 -20.75
N SER A 394 18.24 -32.13 -21.62
CA SER A 394 19.69 -32.01 -21.72
C SER A 394 20.09 -30.60 -22.15
N GLN A 395 21.39 -30.27 -22.13
CA GLN A 395 21.87 -28.99 -22.64
C GLN A 395 21.52 -28.75 -24.12
N GLN A 396 21.39 -29.82 -24.90
CA GLN A 396 21.02 -29.78 -26.33
C GLN A 396 19.51 -29.84 -26.56
N LYS A 397 18.73 -30.20 -25.53
CA LYS A 397 17.28 -30.36 -25.58
C LYS A 397 16.67 -29.87 -24.26
N GLN A 398 16.56 -28.55 -24.14
CA GLN A 398 15.97 -27.90 -22.97
C GLN A 398 14.45 -27.91 -23.09
N SER A 399 13.74 -28.25 -22.03
CA SER A 399 12.29 -28.23 -21.96
C SER A 399 11.84 -27.59 -20.64
N TYR A 400 10.76 -26.81 -20.70
CA TYR A 400 10.12 -26.20 -19.54
C TYR A 400 8.61 -26.39 -19.62
N THR A 401 8.01 -26.94 -18.57
CA THR A 401 6.58 -27.24 -18.54
C THR A 401 5.81 -26.13 -17.82
N VAL A 402 4.78 -25.61 -18.48
CA VAL A 402 3.85 -24.61 -17.93
C VAL A 402 2.52 -25.29 -17.63
N LEU A 403 2.14 -25.33 -16.35
CA LEU A 403 0.82 -25.74 -15.90
C LEU A 403 -0.10 -24.52 -15.76
N LEU A 404 -1.12 -24.41 -16.59
CA LEU A 404 -2.21 -23.45 -16.47
C LEU A 404 -3.37 -24.10 -15.68
N VAL A 405 -3.64 -23.61 -14.48
CA VAL A 405 -4.79 -24.02 -13.67
C VAL A 405 -5.86 -22.93 -13.77
N ILE A 406 -7.05 -23.30 -14.24
CA ILE A 406 -8.20 -22.39 -14.35
C ILE A 406 -9.19 -22.80 -13.28
N THR A 407 -9.46 -21.88 -12.34
CA THR A 407 -10.37 -22.09 -11.20
C THR A 407 -10.98 -20.76 -10.77
N VAL A 408 -12.20 -20.83 -10.24
CA VAL A 408 -12.93 -19.68 -9.69
C VAL A 408 -12.69 -19.47 -8.20
N ASN A 409 -12.15 -20.50 -7.53
CA ASN A 409 -11.85 -20.51 -6.11
C ASN A 409 -10.40 -20.92 -5.90
N LEU A 410 -9.52 -19.93 -5.73
CA LEU A 410 -8.13 -20.17 -5.33
C LEU A 410 -8.07 -20.52 -3.84
N VAL A 411 -8.51 -21.73 -3.49
CA VAL A 411 -7.92 -22.43 -2.35
C VAL A 411 -6.57 -22.96 -2.85
N LEU A 412 -5.54 -22.13 -2.79
CA LEU A 412 -4.22 -22.69 -2.48
C LEU A 412 -4.41 -23.37 -1.14
N CYS A 413 -4.70 -24.67 -1.15
CA CYS A 413 -4.23 -25.52 -0.08
C CYS A 413 -2.72 -25.33 -0.13
N TYR A 414 -2.22 -24.33 0.61
CA TYR A 414 -0.82 -24.23 0.95
C TYR A 414 -0.52 -25.60 1.55
N ASN A 415 0.13 -26.46 0.77
CA ASN A 415 0.86 -27.58 1.32
C ASN A 415 1.92 -26.89 2.17
N TYR A 416 1.64 -26.75 3.48
CA TYR A 416 2.53 -26.22 4.50
C TYR A 416 3.85 -27.02 4.65
N ASN A 417 4.14 -27.93 3.72
CA ASN A 417 5.29 -28.81 3.70
C ASN A 417 6.35 -28.43 2.64
N VAL A 418 6.18 -27.34 1.87
CA VAL A 418 7.19 -26.90 0.88
C VAL A 418 7.80 -25.56 1.29
N LEU A 419 8.62 -25.53 2.35
CA LEU A 419 9.34 -24.32 2.80
C LEU A 419 10.79 -24.59 3.28
N GLU A 420 11.49 -25.54 2.68
CA GLU A 420 12.85 -25.95 3.13
C GLU A 420 14.05 -25.40 2.33
N THR A 421 13.91 -24.54 1.30
CA THR A 421 15.10 -24.03 0.57
C THR A 421 15.47 -22.59 0.94
N PRO A 422 16.64 -22.31 1.55
CA PRO A 422 17.07 -20.97 1.97
C PRO A 422 17.45 -20.04 0.79
N LEU A 423 17.09 -18.76 0.88
CA LEU A 423 17.57 -17.70 -0.02
C LEU A 423 18.67 -16.90 0.71
N LYS A 424 19.87 -16.83 0.12
CA LYS A 424 20.99 -16.02 0.62
C LYS A 424 20.94 -14.62 -0.01
N HIS A 425 21.14 -13.59 0.80
CA HIS A 425 21.39 -12.22 0.35
C HIS A 425 22.91 -11.95 0.38
N GLU A 426 23.57 -11.89 -0.78
CA GLU A 426 25.04 -11.88 -0.88
C GLU A 426 25.74 -10.60 -0.40
N LYS A 427 25.02 -9.49 -0.16
CA LYS A 427 25.66 -8.21 0.19
C LYS A 427 25.72 -7.87 1.69
N THR A 428 24.95 -8.52 2.55
CA THR A 428 24.80 -8.09 3.96
C THR A 428 25.28 -9.12 4.98
N GLY A 429 25.53 -10.37 4.58
CA GLY A 429 25.88 -11.45 5.50
C GLY A 429 24.82 -11.74 6.57
N LYS A 430 23.66 -11.06 6.53
CA LYS A 430 22.54 -11.29 7.43
C LYS A 430 21.79 -12.52 6.95
N VAL A 431 21.90 -13.59 7.73
CA VAL A 431 20.98 -14.72 7.64
C VAL A 431 19.62 -14.22 8.11
N ALA A 432 18.65 -14.14 7.21
CA ALA A 432 17.25 -14.02 7.63
C ALA A 432 16.90 -15.33 8.36
N ASP A 433 16.91 -15.28 9.69
CA ASP A 433 16.44 -16.39 10.51
C ASP A 433 14.96 -16.63 10.18
N ARG A 434 14.63 -17.85 9.76
CA ARG A 434 13.32 -18.25 9.22
C ARG A 434 12.26 -18.50 10.31
N SER A 435 12.36 -17.87 11.47
CA SER A 435 11.35 -18.01 12.52
C SER A 435 10.02 -17.27 12.22
N ASN A 436 9.89 -16.60 11.08
CA ASN A 436 8.69 -15.86 10.68
C ASN A 436 7.53 -16.75 10.16
N THR A 437 7.50 -18.04 10.53
CA THR A 437 6.33 -18.93 10.43
C THR A 437 5.16 -18.48 11.33
N CYS A 438 5.37 -17.51 12.22
CA CYS A 438 4.33 -17.00 13.13
C CYS A 438 3.26 -16.12 12.46
N PHE A 439 3.42 -15.66 11.20
CA PHE A 439 2.49 -14.65 10.68
C PHE A 439 1.08 -15.19 10.40
N VAL A 440 0.96 -16.36 9.77
CA VAL A 440 -0.34 -16.89 9.33
C VAL A 440 -1.14 -17.46 10.51
N ALA A 441 -0.45 -17.98 11.54
CA ALA A 441 -1.06 -18.58 12.72
C ALA A 441 -1.66 -17.57 13.72
N PHE A 442 -1.28 -16.28 13.65
CA PHE A 442 -1.71 -15.26 14.62
C PHE A 442 -2.72 -14.24 14.06
N ARG A 443 -3.07 -14.30 12.77
CA ARG A 443 -4.06 -13.42 12.12
C ARG A 443 -5.42 -13.39 12.86
N ARG A 444 -5.78 -14.51 13.51
CA ARG A 444 -7.08 -14.74 14.15
C ARG A 444 -7.26 -14.01 15.49
N GLU A 445 -6.29 -14.08 16.40
CA GLU A 445 -6.47 -13.42 17.71
C GLU A 445 -6.26 -11.90 17.66
N THR A 446 -5.43 -11.35 16.78
CA THR A 446 -5.31 -9.88 16.63
C THR A 446 -6.63 -9.21 16.21
N ALA A 447 -7.50 -9.95 15.52
CA ALA A 447 -8.81 -9.48 15.09
C ALA A 447 -9.91 -9.71 16.16
N ALA A 448 -9.94 -10.88 16.81
CA ALA A 448 -10.93 -11.22 17.84
C ALA A 448 -10.70 -10.52 19.19
N THR A 449 -9.44 -10.20 19.53
CA THR A 449 -9.10 -9.46 20.76
C THR A 449 -9.01 -7.94 20.57
N GLY A 450 -9.28 -7.43 19.37
CA GLY A 450 -9.17 -6.01 19.02
C GLY A 450 -9.97 -5.06 19.94
N GLY A 451 -11.06 -5.55 20.54
CA GLY A 451 -11.83 -4.79 21.53
C GLY A 451 -11.15 -4.68 22.91
N ASN A 452 -10.39 -5.70 23.32
CA ASN A 452 -9.67 -5.73 24.60
C ASN A 452 -8.22 -5.22 24.49
N LEU A 453 -7.59 -5.32 23.31
CA LEU A 453 -6.24 -4.80 23.05
C LEU A 453 -6.18 -3.26 23.02
N ALA A 454 -7.27 -2.58 22.64
CA ALA A 454 -7.31 -1.12 22.53
C ALA A 454 -7.08 -0.37 23.87
N HIS A 455 -7.40 -1.00 25.00
CA HIS A 455 -7.41 -0.35 26.32
C HIS A 455 -6.37 -0.88 27.33
N ASN A 456 -5.87 -2.11 27.18
CA ASN A 456 -5.07 -2.80 28.22
C ASN A 456 -3.75 -3.43 27.74
N LEU A 457 -3.22 -3.02 26.59
CA LEU A 457 -1.92 -3.50 26.10
C LEU A 457 -0.78 -3.12 27.06
N ASN A 458 0.00 -4.12 27.47
CA ASN A 458 1.19 -3.97 28.30
C ASN A 458 2.28 -4.96 27.87
N ILE A 459 3.49 -4.82 28.42
CA ILE A 459 4.64 -5.66 28.03
C ILE A 459 4.46 -7.17 28.29
N LYS A 460 3.50 -7.56 29.13
CA LYS A 460 3.16 -8.95 29.45
C LYS A 460 1.93 -9.45 28.68
N SER A 461 1.35 -8.64 27.80
CA SER A 461 0.20 -9.07 26.99
C SER A 461 0.57 -10.28 26.14
N VAL A 462 -0.30 -11.29 26.15
CA VAL A 462 -0.14 -12.56 25.44
C VAL A 462 -1.26 -12.69 24.41
N ILE A 463 -0.90 -13.19 23.23
CA ILE A 463 -1.79 -13.57 22.14
C ILE A 463 -1.54 -15.06 21.87
N LYS A 464 -2.57 -15.83 21.55
CA LYS A 464 -2.51 -17.22 21.16
C LYS A 464 -2.64 -17.36 19.64
N ASP A 465 -1.98 -18.37 19.10
CA ASP A 465 -2.16 -18.75 17.70
C ASP A 465 -3.45 -19.57 17.49
N ILE A 466 -3.73 -19.95 16.24
CA ILE A 466 -4.87 -20.80 15.85
C ILE A 466 -4.90 -22.18 16.55
N SER A 467 -3.78 -22.65 17.11
CA SER A 467 -3.69 -23.88 17.90
C SER A 467 -3.88 -23.65 19.39
N GLY A 468 -4.08 -22.39 19.81
CA GLY A 468 -4.22 -21.98 21.20
C GLY A 468 -2.90 -21.77 21.93
N LYS A 469 -1.75 -21.81 21.25
CA LYS A 469 -0.44 -21.66 21.88
C LYS A 469 -0.14 -20.19 22.17
N PRO A 470 0.16 -19.81 23.43
CA PRO A 470 0.42 -18.43 23.80
C PRO A 470 1.80 -17.93 23.35
N MET A 471 1.87 -16.65 22.97
CA MET A 471 3.08 -15.89 22.67
C MET A 471 2.93 -14.44 23.14
N LEU A 472 4.03 -13.79 23.51
CA LEU A 472 4.01 -12.36 23.84
C LEU A 472 3.56 -11.54 22.64
N ALA A 473 2.54 -10.70 22.82
CA ALA A 473 2.04 -9.77 21.81
C ALA A 473 3.18 -8.93 21.21
N LEU A 474 4.15 -8.52 22.05
CA LEU A 474 5.23 -7.65 21.63
C LEU A 474 6.16 -8.32 20.61
N GLU A 475 6.41 -9.62 20.78
CA GLU A 475 7.25 -10.39 19.85
C GLU A 475 6.50 -10.65 18.53
N VAL A 476 5.17 -10.86 18.58
CA VAL A 476 4.34 -10.97 17.37
C VAL A 476 4.38 -9.66 16.58
N PHE A 477 4.10 -8.52 17.21
CA PHE A 477 4.08 -7.22 16.53
C PHE A 477 5.47 -6.84 15.98
N LYS A 478 6.53 -7.09 16.75
CA LYS A 478 7.91 -6.92 16.29
C LYS A 478 8.19 -7.76 15.04
N ALA A 479 7.85 -9.05 15.06
CA ALA A 479 8.09 -9.95 13.93
C ALA A 479 7.35 -9.51 12.67
N VAL A 480 6.11 -9.03 12.82
CA VAL A 480 5.33 -8.44 11.71
C VAL A 480 6.03 -7.22 11.12
N ILE A 481 6.51 -6.30 11.96
CA ILE A 481 7.21 -5.09 11.50
C ILE A 481 8.51 -5.47 10.77
N VAL A 482 9.30 -6.40 11.32
CA VAL A 482 10.52 -6.92 10.66
C VAL A 482 10.18 -7.49 9.30
N TYR A 483 9.16 -8.35 9.21
CA TYR A 483 8.73 -8.94 7.93
C TYR A 483 8.35 -7.86 6.90
N LEU A 484 7.58 -6.85 7.30
CA LEU A 484 7.16 -5.77 6.40
C LEU A 484 8.36 -4.91 5.95
N MET A 485 9.31 -4.63 6.85
CA MET A 485 10.54 -3.92 6.51
C MET A 485 11.39 -4.72 5.53
N ASP A 486 11.64 -6.00 5.83
CA ASP A 486 12.42 -6.89 4.97
C ASP A 486 11.77 -7.02 3.58
N HIS A 487 10.45 -7.19 3.53
CA HIS A 487 9.72 -7.23 2.27
C HIS A 487 9.89 -5.93 1.47
N PHE A 488 9.81 -4.77 2.11
CA PHE A 488 10.05 -3.48 1.45
C PHE A 488 11.50 -3.39 0.92
N PHE A 489 12.49 -3.76 1.74
CA PHE A 489 13.89 -3.70 1.34
C PHE A 489 14.23 -4.67 0.20
N VAL A 490 13.70 -5.89 0.24
CA VAL A 490 13.95 -6.93 -0.77
C VAL A 490 13.25 -6.64 -2.09
N HIS A 491 12.01 -6.15 -2.05
CA HIS A 491 11.19 -6.06 -3.26
C HIS A 491 11.01 -4.66 -3.82
N HIS A 492 11.20 -3.60 -3.03
CA HIS A 492 10.79 -2.24 -3.40
C HIS A 492 11.90 -1.21 -3.28
N PHE A 493 12.89 -1.44 -2.41
CA PHE A 493 13.94 -0.46 -2.16
C PHE A 493 14.88 -0.23 -3.35
N ASP A 494 15.16 -1.27 -4.14
CA ASP A 494 15.99 -1.16 -5.36
C ASP A 494 15.36 -0.28 -6.47
N HIS A 495 14.06 0.01 -6.38
CA HIS A 495 13.32 0.91 -7.27
C HIS A 495 13.25 2.36 -6.77
N VAL A 496 13.66 2.62 -5.53
CA VAL A 496 13.69 3.96 -4.93
C VAL A 496 15.14 4.46 -4.96
N ASP A 497 15.60 4.83 -6.16
CA ASP A 497 16.90 5.49 -6.30
C ASP A 497 16.92 6.74 -5.40
N MET A 498 18.03 6.98 -4.71
CA MET A 498 18.45 8.27 -4.10
C MET A 498 18.15 8.57 -2.60
N VAL A 499 17.64 7.65 -1.76
CA VAL A 499 17.44 7.96 -0.32
C VAL A 499 18.31 7.10 0.60
N PRO A 500 19.31 7.68 1.29
CA PRO A 500 20.03 7.00 2.36
C PRO A 500 19.09 6.45 3.43
N GLU A 501 19.37 5.27 3.99
CA GLU A 501 18.49 4.60 4.97
C GLU A 501 18.19 5.50 6.18
N GLU A 502 19.15 6.32 6.60
CA GLU A 502 19.02 7.29 7.69
C GLU A 502 18.03 8.44 7.44
N ASN A 503 17.61 8.62 6.18
CA ASN A 503 16.63 9.61 5.71
C ASN A 503 15.25 8.99 5.48
N ILE A 504 15.11 7.66 5.61
CA ILE A 504 13.81 6.99 5.53
C ILE A 504 13.04 7.27 6.82
N HIS A 505 11.83 7.80 6.68
CA HIS A 505 10.89 7.95 7.79
C HIS A 505 9.82 6.87 7.70
N TRP A 506 9.64 6.13 8.80
CA TRP A 506 8.67 5.05 8.93
C TRP A 506 7.38 5.59 9.53
N LEU A 507 6.28 5.36 8.84
CA LEU A 507 4.94 5.77 9.27
C LEU A 507 4.12 4.52 9.56
N ILE A 508 3.74 4.34 10.82
CA ILE A 508 2.89 3.22 11.25
C ILE A 508 1.51 3.78 11.58
N SER A 509 0.50 3.29 10.88
CA SER A 509 -0.88 3.67 11.17
C SER A 509 -1.37 2.94 12.43
N VAL A 510 -2.10 3.65 13.28
CA VAL A 510 -2.72 3.10 14.50
C VAL A 510 -4.18 3.53 14.60
N PRO A 511 -5.07 2.68 15.11
CA PRO A 511 -6.48 3.04 15.30
C PRO A 511 -6.64 4.33 16.09
N SER A 512 -7.59 5.16 15.70
CA SER A 512 -7.74 6.50 16.26
C SER A 512 -8.24 6.44 17.71
N ILE A 513 -8.99 5.40 18.05
CA ILE A 513 -9.50 5.11 19.40
C ILE A 513 -8.44 4.58 20.38
N TRP A 514 -7.23 4.23 19.93
CA TRP A 514 -6.21 3.66 20.81
C TRP A 514 -5.74 4.67 21.86
N GLU A 515 -5.66 4.20 23.10
CA GLU A 515 -5.13 4.97 24.24
C GLU A 515 -3.59 5.06 24.22
N ASP A 516 -3.04 5.92 25.10
CA ASP A 516 -1.61 6.18 25.23
C ASP A 516 -0.78 4.89 25.41
N ALA A 517 -1.30 3.89 26.14
CA ALA A 517 -0.64 2.59 26.34
C ALA A 517 -0.48 1.81 25.03
N ALA A 518 -1.55 1.65 24.24
CA ALA A 518 -1.50 0.92 22.98
C ALA A 518 -0.60 1.60 21.94
N ARG A 519 -0.61 2.95 21.89
CA ARG A 519 0.29 3.73 21.03
C ARG A 519 1.75 3.55 21.42
N GLN A 520 2.05 3.59 22.72
CA GLN A 520 3.40 3.35 23.22
C GLN A 520 3.85 1.90 22.96
N PHE A 521 2.96 0.93 23.07
CA PHE A 521 3.23 -0.47 22.77
C PHE A 521 3.68 -0.65 21.32
N MET A 522 2.96 -0.04 20.37
CA MET A 522 3.32 -0.08 18.94
C MET A 522 4.67 0.57 18.67
N ARG A 523 4.97 1.72 19.31
CA ARG A 523 6.29 2.35 19.21
C ARG A 523 7.39 1.43 19.72
N LEU A 524 7.19 0.81 20.89
CA LEU A 524 8.16 -0.14 21.45
C LEU A 524 8.37 -1.34 20.53
N ALA A 525 7.31 -1.87 19.92
CA ALA A 525 7.41 -2.98 18.96
C ALA A 525 8.24 -2.57 17.73
N ALA A 526 8.01 -1.38 17.18
CA ALA A 526 8.73 -0.84 16.03
C ALA A 526 10.21 -0.56 16.34
N GLU A 527 10.51 0.02 17.51
CA GLU A 527 11.89 0.23 17.96
C GLU A 527 12.62 -1.09 18.15
N LYS A 528 11.96 -2.11 18.74
CA LYS A 528 12.51 -3.47 18.86
C LYS A 528 12.69 -4.18 17.52
N ALA A 529 11.94 -3.79 16.50
CA ALA A 529 12.09 -4.30 15.13
C ALA A 529 13.28 -3.66 14.39
N GLY A 530 13.90 -2.62 14.97
CA GLY A 530 15.08 -1.95 14.41
C GLY A 530 14.81 -0.57 13.83
N ILE A 531 13.58 -0.04 13.90
CA ILE A 531 13.25 1.32 13.44
C ILE A 531 13.75 2.34 14.46
N PRO A 532 14.65 3.28 14.10
CA PRO A 532 15.10 4.30 15.03
C PRO A 532 13.96 5.25 15.41
N GLY A 533 13.80 5.55 16.70
CA GLY A 533 12.70 6.40 17.19
C GLY A 533 12.64 7.79 16.55
N ARG A 534 13.77 8.35 16.07
CA ARG A 534 13.82 9.62 15.31
C ARG A 534 13.21 9.54 13.91
N GLN A 535 13.13 8.33 13.35
CA GLN A 535 12.56 8.04 12.03
C GLN A 535 11.12 7.52 12.12
N LEU A 536 10.61 7.24 13.32
CA LEU A 536 9.29 6.63 13.53
C LEU A 536 8.20 7.65 13.85
N HIS A 537 7.14 7.63 13.05
CA HIS A 537 5.93 8.44 13.23
C HIS A 537 4.70 7.53 13.32
N LEU A 538 3.85 7.76 14.31
CA LEU A 538 2.53 7.11 14.38
C LEU A 538 1.48 8.04 13.76
N ALA A 539 0.64 7.50 12.89
CA ALA A 539 -0.44 8.22 12.22
C ALA A 539 -1.78 7.60 12.61
N CYS A 540 -2.76 8.40 13.05
CA CYS A 540 -4.08 7.87 13.38
C CYS A 540 -4.80 7.44 12.09
N GLU A 541 -5.43 6.27 12.07
CA GLU A 541 -6.00 5.70 10.84
C GLU A 541 -7.11 6.55 10.21
N ALA A 542 -8.11 6.97 11.00
CA ALA A 542 -9.24 7.74 10.50
C ALA A 542 -8.82 9.17 10.12
N GLU A 543 -7.90 9.79 10.87
CA GLU A 543 -7.29 11.07 10.47
C GLU A 543 -6.54 10.93 9.13
N SER A 544 -5.74 9.88 8.98
CA SER A 544 -4.96 9.60 7.78
C SER A 544 -5.89 9.42 6.57
N ALA A 545 -6.90 8.56 6.70
CA ALA A 545 -7.88 8.36 5.65
C ALA A 545 -8.62 9.67 5.30
N SER A 546 -8.94 10.50 6.31
CA SER A 546 -9.56 11.81 6.10
C SER A 546 -8.68 12.73 5.26
N LEU A 547 -7.37 12.74 5.50
CA LEU A 547 -6.42 13.53 4.70
C LEU A 547 -6.33 13.07 3.25
N TYR A 548 -6.29 11.76 3.03
CA TYR A 548 -6.27 11.22 1.68
C TYR A 548 -7.57 11.54 0.94
N CYS A 549 -8.72 11.25 1.56
CA CYS A 549 -10.03 11.55 0.99
C CYS A 549 -10.18 13.05 0.71
N HIS A 550 -9.78 13.93 1.63
CA HIS A 550 -9.83 15.38 1.40
C HIS A 550 -9.01 15.83 0.18
N ARG A 551 -7.86 15.19 -0.09
CA ARG A 551 -6.97 15.56 -1.20
C ARG A 551 -7.38 14.93 -2.54
N GLN A 552 -7.86 13.68 -2.52
CA GLN A 552 -8.25 12.92 -3.72
C GLN A 552 -9.67 13.23 -4.18
N ILE A 553 -10.54 13.67 -3.27
CA ILE A 553 -11.85 14.20 -3.63
C ILE A 553 -11.65 15.64 -4.18
N ASN A 554 -11.07 15.76 -5.37
CA ASN A 554 -11.02 16.98 -6.17
C ASN A 554 -11.40 16.56 -7.60
N SER A 555 -12.57 16.88 -8.15
CA SER A 555 -12.93 18.21 -8.63
C SER A 555 -14.46 18.31 -8.94
N GLY A 556 -15.31 18.32 -7.92
CA GLY A 556 -16.77 18.48 -8.16
C GLY A 556 -17.74 18.21 -6.99
N ILE A 557 -17.27 17.88 -5.79
CA ILE A 557 -18.13 17.55 -4.64
C ILE A 557 -17.88 18.53 -3.48
N GLU A 558 -18.96 19.07 -2.91
CA GLU A 558 -19.04 20.09 -1.85
C GLU A 558 -18.35 19.73 -0.49
N VAL A 559 -17.87 18.49 -0.35
CA VAL A 559 -17.30 17.94 0.91
C VAL A 559 -15.98 18.61 1.30
N THR A 560 -15.22 19.12 0.32
CA THR A 560 -13.92 19.77 0.54
C THR A 560 -14.00 21.28 0.71
N SER A 561 -15.22 21.85 0.67
CA SER A 561 -15.45 23.28 0.86
C SER A 561 -15.13 23.72 2.29
N VAL A 562 -14.53 24.90 2.42
CA VAL A 562 -14.28 25.52 3.73
C VAL A 562 -15.59 25.66 4.51
N GLY A 563 -15.56 25.27 5.78
CA GLY A 563 -16.71 25.28 6.67
C GLY A 563 -17.50 23.96 6.69
N THR A 564 -17.28 23.07 5.72
CA THR A 564 -17.95 21.76 5.67
C THR A 564 -17.47 20.86 6.82
N THR A 565 -18.43 20.22 7.48
CA THR A 565 -18.19 19.18 8.49
C THR A 565 -18.60 17.83 7.91
N TYR A 566 -17.71 16.85 8.01
CA TYR A 566 -17.98 15.47 7.57
C TYR A 566 -17.47 14.46 8.59
N MET A 567 -18.11 13.30 8.59
CA MET A 567 -17.68 12.12 9.34
C MET A 567 -16.89 11.21 8.42
N ILE A 568 -15.81 10.61 8.92
CA ILE A 568 -15.17 9.48 8.27
C ILE A 568 -15.35 8.23 9.12
N ILE A 569 -15.79 7.15 8.49
CA ILE A 569 -15.92 5.81 9.07
C ILE A 569 -14.88 4.93 8.38
N ASN A 570 -13.79 4.62 9.08
CA ASN A 570 -12.81 3.63 8.65
C ASN A 570 -13.23 2.27 9.22
N CYS A 571 -13.80 1.44 8.37
CA CYS A 571 -14.34 0.11 8.71
C CYS A 571 -13.48 -0.96 8.04
N GLY A 572 -12.42 -1.38 8.74
CA GLY A 572 -11.49 -2.40 8.28
C GLY A 572 -11.90 -3.82 8.68
N GLY A 573 -10.90 -4.71 8.77
CA GLY A 573 -11.11 -6.09 9.19
C GLY A 573 -11.54 -6.21 10.65
N GLY A 574 -10.80 -5.59 11.58
CA GLY A 574 -11.02 -5.77 13.02
C GLY A 574 -11.61 -4.57 13.78
N ILE A 575 -11.29 -3.35 13.37
CA ILE A 575 -11.66 -2.14 14.11
C ILE A 575 -12.46 -1.20 13.20
N LEU A 576 -13.50 -0.62 13.77
CA LEU A 576 -14.19 0.54 13.24
C LEU A 576 -13.69 1.79 13.96
N ASP A 577 -13.14 2.73 13.22
CA ASP A 577 -12.74 4.05 13.70
C ASP A 577 -13.62 5.14 13.06
N ILE A 578 -14.15 6.03 13.89
CA ILE A 578 -14.89 7.22 13.48
C ILE A 578 -14.13 8.45 13.92
N SER A 579 -13.96 9.40 13.01
CA SER A 579 -13.55 10.76 13.34
C SER A 579 -14.41 11.78 12.59
N VAL A 580 -14.55 12.98 13.15
CA VAL A 580 -15.35 14.06 12.56
C VAL A 580 -14.45 15.25 12.33
N HIS A 581 -14.40 15.70 11.08
CA HIS A 581 -13.51 16.78 10.67
C HIS A 581 -14.31 17.94 10.08
N LYS A 582 -13.87 19.16 10.41
CA LYS A 582 -14.30 20.39 9.76
C LYS A 582 -13.16 20.95 8.91
N VAL A 583 -13.48 21.32 7.68
CA VAL A 583 -12.55 21.95 6.75
C VAL A 583 -12.39 23.42 7.12
N GLY A 584 -11.17 23.82 7.44
CA GLY A 584 -10.78 25.21 7.69
C GLY A 584 -10.09 25.86 6.49
N ASN A 585 -9.68 27.12 6.67
CA ASN A 585 -8.97 27.87 5.64
C ASN A 585 -7.67 27.16 5.22
N GLY A 586 -7.40 27.15 3.91
CA GLY A 586 -6.21 26.50 3.35
C GLY A 586 -6.23 24.96 3.41
N GLY A 587 -7.41 24.34 3.52
CA GLY A 587 -7.55 22.88 3.53
C GLY A 587 -7.12 22.22 4.85
N LYS A 588 -6.92 23.00 5.92
CA LYS A 588 -6.59 22.46 7.24
C LYS A 588 -7.80 21.78 7.85
N LEU A 589 -7.59 20.64 8.49
CA LEU A 589 -8.65 19.89 9.18
C LEU A 589 -8.63 20.20 10.68
N THR A 590 -9.83 20.32 11.25
CA THR A 590 -10.07 20.45 12.70
C THR A 590 -10.93 19.28 13.15
N GLU A 591 -10.49 18.53 14.16
CA GLU A 591 -11.32 17.52 14.81
C GLU A 591 -12.43 18.20 15.60
N VAL A 592 -13.69 17.81 15.34
CA VAL A 592 -14.89 18.44 15.95
C VAL A 592 -15.49 17.56 17.04
N HIS A 593 -15.27 16.26 16.95
CA HIS A 593 -15.76 15.26 17.90
C HIS A 593 -14.62 14.30 18.23
N PRO A 594 -14.42 13.92 19.50
CA PRO A 594 -13.41 12.92 19.87
C PRO A 594 -13.56 11.65 19.04
N SER A 595 -12.44 11.14 18.54
CA SER A 595 -12.43 9.86 17.83
C SER A 595 -13.12 8.75 18.65
N THR A 596 -13.98 7.96 18.01
CA THR A 596 -14.79 6.91 18.65
C THR A 596 -14.88 5.69 17.75
N GLY A 597 -15.30 4.55 18.28
CA GLY A 597 -15.25 3.30 17.53
C GLY A 597 -15.36 2.06 18.41
N GLY A 598 -15.03 0.92 17.82
CA GLY A 598 -15.07 -0.38 18.49
C GLY A 598 -14.60 -1.51 17.60
N ALA A 599 -14.52 -2.72 18.16
CA ALA A 599 -14.12 -3.92 17.45
C ALA A 599 -15.28 -4.50 16.61
N TRP A 600 -15.73 -3.73 15.62
CA TRP A 600 -16.88 -4.03 14.77
C TRP A 600 -16.49 -3.98 13.28
N GLY A 601 -15.50 -4.78 12.89
CA GLY A 601 -15.10 -4.95 11.49
C GLY A 601 -15.68 -6.21 10.85
N SER A 602 -15.22 -6.55 9.65
CA SER A 602 -15.67 -7.77 8.95
C SER A 602 -15.37 -9.05 9.74
N THR A 603 -14.31 -9.08 10.55
CA THR A 603 -13.98 -10.25 11.37
C THR A 603 -14.97 -10.46 12.51
N SER A 604 -15.65 -9.41 12.96
CA SER A 604 -16.73 -9.54 13.96
C SER A 604 -17.93 -10.27 13.36
N VAL A 605 -18.23 -10.04 12.07
CA VAL A 605 -19.25 -10.78 11.33
C VAL A 605 -18.86 -12.24 11.14
N VAL A 606 -17.58 -12.53 10.88
CA VAL A 606 -17.06 -13.92 10.85
C VAL A 606 -17.28 -14.58 12.22
N ALA A 607 -17.01 -13.89 13.32
CA ALA A 607 -17.26 -14.41 14.67
C ALA A 607 -18.76 -14.64 14.95
N ASP A 608 -19.63 -13.75 14.46
CA ASP A 608 -21.10 -13.92 14.53
C ASP A 608 -21.55 -15.16 13.71
N PHE A 609 -20.94 -15.42 12.55
CA PHE A 609 -21.17 -16.63 11.76
C PHE A 609 -20.76 -17.91 12.49
N PHE A 610 -19.60 -17.93 13.14
CA PHE A 610 -19.18 -19.08 13.94
C PHE A 610 -20.08 -19.27 15.17
N SER A 611 -20.53 -18.20 15.81
CA SER A 611 -21.51 -18.28 16.90
C SER A 611 -22.83 -18.91 16.42
N PHE A 612 -23.29 -18.51 15.24
CA PHE A 612 -24.47 -19.09 14.59
C PHE A 612 -24.29 -20.58 14.27
N LEU A 613 -23.15 -20.98 13.70
CA LEU A 613 -22.86 -22.39 13.44
C LEU A 613 -22.77 -23.20 14.74
N SER A 614 -22.17 -22.64 15.80
CA SER A 614 -22.14 -23.26 17.13
C SER A 614 -23.53 -23.47 17.71
N GLU A 615 -24.46 -22.52 17.50
CA GLU A 615 -25.87 -22.66 17.90
C GLU A 615 -26.54 -23.81 17.16
N ILE A 616 -26.37 -23.88 15.83
CA ILE A 616 -26.99 -24.92 14.99
C ILE A 616 -26.44 -26.31 15.30
N PHE A 617 -25.12 -26.43 15.44
CA PHE A 617 -24.47 -27.71 15.68
C PHE A 617 -24.41 -28.10 17.17
N GLY A 618 -24.84 -27.23 18.08
CA GLY A 618 -24.89 -27.49 19.52
C GLY A 618 -23.52 -27.79 20.14
N THR A 619 -22.43 -27.30 19.54
CA THR A 619 -21.06 -27.55 19.99
C THR A 619 -20.18 -26.31 19.88
N ASP A 620 -19.13 -26.26 20.69
CA ASP A 620 -18.05 -25.29 20.52
C ASP A 620 -17.20 -25.72 19.32
N LEU A 621 -17.34 -25.00 18.20
CA LEU A 621 -16.65 -25.32 16.97
C LEU A 621 -15.13 -25.23 17.12
N TYR A 622 -14.62 -24.37 18.00
CA TYR A 622 -13.18 -24.20 18.19
C TYR A 622 -12.54 -25.32 19.00
N GLN A 623 -13.35 -26.07 19.76
CA GLN A 623 -12.92 -27.30 20.43
C GLN A 623 -13.13 -28.53 19.54
N THR A 624 -14.09 -28.46 18.61
CA THR A 624 -14.53 -29.60 17.79
C THR A 624 -13.75 -29.72 16.48
N LEU A 625 -13.40 -28.59 15.86
CA LEU A 625 -12.77 -28.54 14.54
C LEU A 625 -11.26 -28.39 14.64
N SER A 626 -10.55 -28.96 13.67
CA SER A 626 -9.12 -28.69 13.48
C SER A 626 -8.88 -27.25 13.01
N PRO A 627 -7.69 -26.67 13.26
CA PRO A 627 -7.35 -25.32 12.77
C PRO A 627 -7.52 -25.14 11.26
N SER A 628 -7.25 -26.19 10.47
CA SER A 628 -7.46 -26.18 9.02
C SER A 628 -8.93 -26.13 8.61
N GLU A 629 -9.82 -26.78 9.35
CA GLU A 629 -11.26 -26.77 9.08
C GLU A 629 -11.87 -25.43 9.44
N ILE A 630 -11.44 -24.83 10.57
CA ILE A 630 -11.82 -23.46 10.95
C ILE A 630 -11.41 -22.47 9.87
N LEU A 631 -10.14 -22.50 9.46
CA LEU A 631 -9.62 -21.59 8.43
C LEU A 631 -10.38 -21.73 7.11
N LYS A 632 -10.73 -22.96 6.71
CA LYS A 632 -11.51 -23.21 5.50
C LYS A 632 -12.87 -22.51 5.57
N LEU A 633 -13.60 -22.68 6.67
CA LEU A 633 -14.91 -22.06 6.86
C LEU A 633 -14.83 -20.52 6.96
N GLU A 634 -13.78 -19.99 7.61
CA GLU A 634 -13.54 -18.53 7.65
C GLU A 634 -13.34 -17.96 6.24
N VAL A 635 -12.49 -18.59 5.43
CA VAL A 635 -12.22 -18.16 4.05
C VAL A 635 -13.48 -18.24 3.19
N GLU A 636 -14.21 -19.35 3.26
CA GLU A 636 -15.46 -19.54 2.52
C GLU A 636 -16.49 -18.46 2.87
N PHE A 637 -16.64 -18.12 4.15
CA PHE A 637 -17.52 -17.05 4.59
C PHE A 637 -17.03 -15.65 4.19
N GLU A 638 -15.72 -15.37 4.28
CA GLU A 638 -15.16 -14.11 3.79
C GLU A 638 -15.41 -13.90 2.29
N ASP A 639 -15.34 -14.96 1.49
CA ASP A 639 -15.62 -14.88 0.05
C ASP A 639 -17.09 -14.61 -0.24
N VAL A 640 -18.02 -15.21 0.52
CA VAL A 640 -19.45 -14.85 0.47
C VAL A 640 -19.66 -13.37 0.79
N MET A 641 -18.98 -12.83 1.81
CA MET A 641 -19.07 -11.40 2.13
C MET A 641 -18.54 -10.49 1.01
N LYS A 642 -17.51 -10.92 0.26
CA LYS A 642 -17.00 -10.19 -0.90
C LYS A 642 -18.00 -10.23 -2.07
N GLN A 643 -18.63 -11.38 -2.33
CA GLN A 643 -19.65 -11.51 -3.37
C GLN A 643 -20.84 -10.56 -3.11
N LEU A 644 -21.25 -10.44 -1.84
CA LEU A 644 -22.26 -9.47 -1.39
C LEU A 644 -21.88 -8.00 -1.64
N SER A 645 -20.62 -7.70 -1.97
CA SER A 645 -20.13 -6.32 -2.17
C SER A 645 -20.24 -5.82 -3.62
N HIS A 646 -20.46 -6.70 -4.61
CA HIS A 646 -20.43 -6.34 -6.04
C HIS A 646 -21.80 -5.95 -6.63
N GLY A 647 -22.85 -5.84 -5.81
CA GLY A 647 -24.14 -5.29 -6.25
C GLY A 647 -24.82 -6.08 -7.37
N SER A 648 -24.52 -7.37 -7.54
CA SER A 648 -25.14 -8.19 -8.57
C SER A 648 -26.68 -8.15 -8.46
N PRO A 649 -27.40 -7.83 -9.55
CA PRO A 649 -28.86 -7.88 -9.62
C PRO A 649 -29.46 -9.26 -9.30
N ALA A 650 -28.63 -10.30 -9.23
CA ALA A 650 -28.97 -11.68 -8.91
C ALA A 650 -29.09 -11.97 -7.41
N LEU A 651 -29.49 -10.99 -6.59
CA LEU A 651 -30.03 -11.23 -5.23
C LEU A 651 -31.43 -11.89 -5.27
N SER A 652 -31.72 -12.62 -6.35
CA SER A 652 -32.91 -13.44 -6.51
C SER A 652 -32.80 -14.69 -5.64
N SER A 653 -33.28 -14.57 -4.41
CA SER A 653 -34.01 -15.63 -3.68
C SER A 653 -33.31 -16.94 -3.25
N SER A 654 -32.03 -17.21 -3.56
CA SER A 654 -31.49 -18.58 -3.47
C SER A 654 -30.40 -18.87 -2.44
N GLY A 655 -30.15 -18.04 -1.41
CA GLY A 655 -29.24 -18.40 -0.28
C GLY A 655 -27.77 -18.68 -0.64
N PHE A 656 -26.98 -19.16 0.34
CA PHE A 656 -25.53 -19.40 0.25
C PHE A 656 -25.19 -20.80 0.77
N CYS A 657 -24.22 -21.47 0.15
CA CYS A 657 -23.86 -22.85 0.49
C CYS A 657 -22.46 -22.91 1.12
N PHE A 658 -22.30 -23.74 2.15
CA PHE A 658 -21.07 -23.91 2.91
C PHE A 658 -20.73 -25.40 3.07
N ASP A 659 -19.48 -25.80 2.78
CA ASP A 659 -19.03 -27.19 2.99
C ASP A 659 -18.63 -27.45 4.45
N ILE A 660 -19.54 -28.07 5.19
CA ILE A 660 -19.40 -28.39 6.61
C ILE A 660 -18.48 -29.61 6.83
N PRO A 661 -17.48 -29.51 7.74
CA PRO A 661 -16.67 -30.63 8.19
C PRO A 661 -17.46 -31.86 8.65
N GLU A 662 -16.93 -33.06 8.37
CA GLU A 662 -17.60 -34.32 8.68
C GLU A 662 -17.75 -34.54 10.20
N SER A 663 -16.83 -33.97 10.98
CA SER A 663 -16.87 -33.92 12.44
C SER A 663 -18.15 -33.29 12.99
N LEU A 664 -18.77 -32.36 12.26
CA LEU A 664 -20.02 -31.69 12.65
C LEU A 664 -21.28 -32.42 12.15
N LEU A 665 -21.13 -33.40 11.26
CA LEU A 665 -22.27 -34.16 10.73
C LEU A 665 -22.73 -35.29 11.65
N LYS A 666 -21.84 -35.77 12.52
CA LYS A 666 -22.10 -36.91 13.41
C LYS A 666 -23.00 -36.62 14.63
N PRO A 667 -23.17 -35.38 15.14
CA PRO A 667 -24.03 -35.15 16.30
C PRO A 667 -25.53 -34.87 16.05
N LEU A 668 -26.02 -34.58 14.84
CA LEU A 668 -27.38 -34.01 14.70
C LEU A 668 -28.19 -34.54 13.53
N GLY A 669 -29.29 -35.22 13.85
CA GLY A 669 -30.50 -35.07 13.04
C GLY A 669 -30.95 -33.62 13.18
N LEU A 670 -30.87 -32.83 12.09
CA LEU A 670 -31.27 -31.43 12.12
C LEU A 670 -32.76 -31.32 12.43
N VAL A 671 -33.05 -31.12 13.70
CA VAL A 671 -34.34 -30.60 14.12
C VAL A 671 -34.41 -29.19 13.54
N HIS A 672 -35.42 -28.92 12.71
CA HIS A 672 -35.93 -27.57 12.47
C HIS A 672 -36.15 -26.89 13.82
N LYS A 673 -35.15 -26.16 14.30
CA LYS A 673 -35.22 -25.32 15.48
C LYS A 673 -34.75 -23.93 15.09
N ASN A 674 -35.56 -22.94 15.47
CA ASN A 674 -35.25 -21.50 15.52
C ASN A 674 -35.54 -20.63 14.29
N GLY A 675 -36.48 -20.99 13.40
CA GLY A 675 -37.02 -20.01 12.42
C GLY A 675 -36.02 -19.49 11.39
N TYR A 676 -34.81 -20.07 11.31
CA TYR A 676 -33.81 -19.78 10.29
C TYR A 676 -34.12 -20.50 8.98
N SER A 677 -33.86 -19.85 7.85
CA SER A 677 -33.96 -20.44 6.51
C SER A 677 -32.68 -21.20 6.20
N ILE A 678 -32.57 -22.43 6.71
CA ILE A 678 -31.40 -23.29 6.52
C ILE A 678 -31.80 -24.68 6.02
N SER A 679 -30.92 -25.33 5.25
CA SER A 679 -31.02 -26.76 4.94
C SER A 679 -29.65 -27.40 4.86
N LEU A 680 -29.49 -28.64 5.30
CA LEU A 680 -28.23 -29.38 5.19
C LEU A 680 -28.45 -30.61 4.30
N HIS A 681 -27.67 -30.72 3.23
CA HIS A 681 -27.69 -31.86 2.33
C HIS A 681 -26.30 -32.51 2.30
N GLY A 682 -26.13 -33.62 3.02
CA GLY A 682 -24.83 -34.22 3.25
C GLY A 682 -23.92 -33.26 4.03
N ARG A 683 -22.84 -32.79 3.39
CA ARG A 683 -21.92 -31.79 3.95
C ARG A 683 -22.32 -30.33 3.63
N GLN A 684 -23.29 -30.12 2.76
CA GLN A 684 -23.57 -28.79 2.21
C GLN A 684 -24.64 -28.09 3.05
N LEU A 685 -24.24 -27.06 3.82
CA LEU A 685 -25.15 -26.21 4.59
C LEU A 685 -25.57 -25.02 3.74
N PHE A 686 -26.85 -24.96 3.46
CA PHE A 686 -27.49 -23.85 2.80
C PHE A 686 -28.04 -22.85 3.81
N ILE A 687 -27.77 -21.57 3.64
CA ILE A 687 -28.21 -20.45 4.47
C ILE A 687 -28.91 -19.41 3.59
N GLY A 688 -30.21 -19.19 3.82
CA GLY A 688 -31.01 -18.19 3.13
C GLY A 688 -30.59 -16.75 3.47
N ILE A 689 -30.89 -15.80 2.57
CA ILE A 689 -30.51 -14.39 2.72
C ILE A 689 -31.04 -13.76 4.01
N GLN A 690 -32.24 -14.13 4.47
CA GLN A 690 -32.80 -13.60 5.72
C GLN A 690 -31.95 -14.03 6.92
N THR A 691 -31.48 -15.27 6.94
CA THR A 691 -30.59 -15.77 7.99
C THR A 691 -29.22 -15.12 7.91
N MET A 692 -28.70 -14.86 6.71
CA MET A 692 -27.49 -14.05 6.55
C MET A 692 -27.63 -12.64 7.13
N LEU A 693 -28.77 -11.98 6.93
CA LEU A 693 -29.02 -10.66 7.54
C LEU A 693 -29.07 -10.73 9.08
N GLU A 694 -29.62 -11.80 9.65
CA GLU A 694 -29.60 -12.04 11.10
C GLU A 694 -28.17 -12.27 11.63
N ILE A 695 -27.31 -12.98 10.89
CA ILE A 695 -25.90 -13.18 11.24
C ILE A 695 -25.15 -11.84 11.30
N PHE A 696 -25.44 -10.91 10.39
CA PHE A 696 -24.80 -9.59 10.36
C PHE A 696 -25.32 -8.65 11.47
N LYS A 697 -26.52 -8.89 11.99
CA LYS A 697 -27.26 -7.97 12.85
C LYS A 697 -26.49 -7.51 14.11
N PRO A 698 -25.82 -8.38 14.90
CA PRO A 698 -25.16 -7.96 16.14
C PRO A 698 -24.06 -6.93 15.90
N THR A 699 -23.23 -7.17 14.89
CA THR A 699 -22.19 -6.25 14.45
C THR A 699 -22.80 -4.95 13.91
N LEU A 700 -23.80 -5.03 13.02
CA LEU A 700 -24.45 -3.84 12.44
C LEU A 700 -25.13 -2.96 13.50
N ASP A 701 -25.84 -3.55 14.46
CA ASP A 701 -26.51 -2.81 15.54
C ASP A 701 -25.51 -2.02 16.38
N SER A 702 -24.32 -2.57 16.59
CA SER A 702 -23.25 -1.89 17.32
C SER A 702 -22.67 -0.72 16.53
N ILE A 703 -22.45 -0.90 15.22
CA ILE A 703 -22.03 0.17 14.31
C ILE A 703 -23.08 1.29 14.27
N ILE A 704 -24.36 0.93 14.07
CA ILE A 704 -25.48 1.88 14.02
C ILE A 704 -25.60 2.67 15.31
N ARG A 705 -25.48 2.01 16.48
CA ARG A 705 -25.52 2.67 17.79
C ARG A 705 -24.38 3.69 17.92
N CYS A 706 -23.18 3.33 17.48
CA CYS A 706 -22.02 4.21 17.49
C CYS A 706 -22.22 5.44 16.57
N VAL A 707 -22.59 5.22 15.32
CA VAL A 707 -22.86 6.31 14.34
C VAL A 707 -23.97 7.23 14.85
N ARG A 708 -25.06 6.67 15.41
CA ARG A 708 -26.15 7.45 16.01
C ARG A 708 -25.67 8.31 17.17
N SER A 709 -24.80 7.77 18.03
CA SER A 709 -24.22 8.54 19.14
C SER A 709 -23.44 9.75 18.65
N VAL A 710 -22.65 9.59 17.58
CA VAL A 710 -21.87 10.70 17.02
C VAL A 710 -22.77 11.73 16.35
N LEU A 711 -23.76 11.31 15.55
CA LEU A 711 -24.68 12.22 14.87
C LEU A 711 -25.58 13.01 15.84
N ASN A 712 -25.91 12.43 17.00
CA ASN A 712 -26.71 13.10 18.03
C ASN A 712 -25.90 14.03 18.95
N ASP A 713 -24.56 14.00 18.89
CA ASP A 713 -23.72 14.89 19.69
C ASP A 713 -23.87 16.35 19.22
N ARG A 714 -23.98 17.29 20.18
CA ARG A 714 -24.16 18.73 19.90
C ARG A 714 -23.04 19.30 19.02
N ARG A 715 -21.82 18.76 19.10
CA ARG A 715 -20.65 19.16 18.31
C ARG A 715 -20.77 18.72 16.84
N SER A 716 -21.56 17.68 16.57
CA SER A 716 -21.66 16.97 15.30
C SER A 716 -22.92 17.31 14.49
N GLN A 717 -23.77 18.21 14.97
CA GLN A 717 -25.06 18.56 14.32
C GLN A 717 -24.92 19.14 12.90
N SER A 718 -23.71 19.59 12.53
CA SER A 718 -23.43 20.16 11.20
C SER A 718 -22.93 19.12 10.18
N ILE A 719 -22.83 17.84 10.55
CA ILE A 719 -22.36 16.79 9.63
C ILE A 719 -23.37 16.61 8.50
N ARG A 720 -22.90 16.81 7.27
CA ARG A 720 -23.71 16.61 6.05
C ARG A 720 -23.31 15.34 5.29
N TYR A 721 -22.06 14.93 5.43
CA TYR A 721 -21.46 13.84 4.67
C TYR A 721 -20.83 12.81 5.60
N VAL A 722 -20.96 11.54 5.22
CA VAL A 722 -20.29 10.41 5.86
C VAL A 722 -19.46 9.70 4.81
N ILE A 723 -18.14 9.71 4.95
CA ILE A 723 -17.20 9.04 4.04
C ILE A 723 -16.87 7.67 4.64
N MET A 724 -17.06 6.59 3.88
CA MET A 724 -16.76 5.24 4.31
C MET A 724 -15.52 4.70 3.61
N VAL A 725 -14.54 4.24 4.38
CA VAL A 725 -13.26 3.67 3.92
C VAL A 725 -12.96 2.38 4.69
N GLY A 726 -11.93 1.64 4.30
CA GLY A 726 -11.63 0.32 4.84
C GLY A 726 -12.37 -0.80 4.10
N GLY A 727 -11.81 -2.02 4.12
CA GLY A 727 -12.31 -3.12 3.29
C GLY A 727 -13.75 -3.53 3.54
N PHE A 728 -14.22 -3.43 4.79
CA PHE A 728 -15.61 -3.78 5.11
C PHE A 728 -16.62 -2.76 4.60
N SER A 729 -16.19 -1.52 4.32
CA SER A 729 -17.04 -0.49 3.71
C SER A 729 -17.54 -0.84 2.30
N LYS A 730 -16.97 -1.85 1.62
CA LYS A 730 -17.52 -2.36 0.34
C LYS A 730 -18.79 -3.19 0.51
N CYS A 731 -19.05 -3.72 1.70
CA CYS A 731 -20.17 -4.62 1.94
C CYS A 731 -21.52 -3.92 1.69
N ALA A 732 -22.31 -4.45 0.75
CA ALA A 732 -23.59 -3.84 0.38
C ALA A 732 -24.61 -3.88 1.53
N ILE A 733 -24.56 -4.91 2.39
CA ILE A 733 -25.43 -5.02 3.57
C ILE A 733 -25.11 -3.87 4.54
N LEU A 734 -23.84 -3.69 4.91
CA LEU A 734 -23.41 -2.59 5.78
C LEU A 734 -23.83 -1.23 5.22
N GLN A 735 -23.54 -0.98 3.94
CA GLN A 735 -23.90 0.29 3.30
C GLN A 735 -25.41 0.53 3.30
N SER A 736 -26.20 -0.50 2.96
CA SER A 736 -27.66 -0.39 2.88
C SER A 736 -28.27 -0.15 4.25
N SER A 737 -27.83 -0.87 5.28
CA SER A 737 -28.31 -0.68 6.65
C SER A 737 -28.02 0.73 7.18
N LEU A 738 -26.82 1.26 6.93
CA LEU A 738 -26.48 2.62 7.35
C LEU A 738 -27.27 3.69 6.59
N LYS A 739 -27.37 3.57 5.25
CA LYS A 739 -28.13 4.50 4.41
C LYS A 739 -29.63 4.51 4.75
N GLN A 740 -30.20 3.36 5.07
CA GLN A 740 -31.60 3.23 5.45
C GLN A 740 -31.89 3.90 6.80
N VAL A 741 -31.00 3.74 7.79
CA VAL A 741 -31.19 4.30 9.14
C VAL A 741 -30.89 5.80 9.20
N PHE A 742 -29.92 6.29 8.43
CA PHE A 742 -29.43 7.67 8.50
C PHE A 742 -29.66 8.43 7.18
N SER A 743 -30.93 8.62 6.81
CA SER A 743 -31.31 9.29 5.56
C SER A 743 -30.99 10.79 5.49
N LEU A 744 -30.74 11.44 6.64
CA LEU A 744 -30.43 12.88 6.72
C LEU A 744 -28.99 13.23 6.32
N VAL A 745 -28.10 12.25 6.23
CA VAL A 745 -26.69 12.46 5.85
C VAL A 745 -26.40 11.74 4.53
N LYS A 746 -25.50 12.32 3.74
CA LYS A 746 -25.09 11.72 2.46
C LYS A 746 -23.88 10.80 2.67
N PHE A 747 -24.05 9.51 2.41
CA PHE A 747 -22.96 8.54 2.41
C PHE A 747 -22.15 8.61 1.11
N ILE A 748 -20.83 8.58 1.25
CA ILE A 748 -19.86 8.59 0.16
C ILE A 748 -18.91 7.41 0.36
N VAL A 749 -18.81 6.54 -0.64
CA VAL A 749 -17.86 5.43 -0.67
C VAL A 749 -16.92 5.72 -1.85
N PRO A 750 -15.65 6.10 -1.61
CA PRO A 750 -14.70 6.35 -2.69
C PRO A 750 -14.41 5.07 -3.51
N ASP A 751 -13.97 5.21 -4.76
CA ASP A 751 -13.56 4.06 -5.59
C ASP A 751 -12.43 3.25 -4.93
N ASP A 752 -11.49 3.97 -4.31
CA ASP A 752 -10.42 3.41 -3.49
C ASP A 752 -10.79 3.49 -2.01
N VAL A 753 -11.35 2.40 -1.47
CA VAL A 753 -11.61 2.26 -0.03
C VAL A 753 -10.49 1.55 0.72
N MET A 754 -9.59 0.84 0.05
CA MET A 754 -8.63 -0.06 0.70
C MET A 754 -7.38 0.67 1.20
N THR A 755 -6.88 1.62 0.42
CA THR A 755 -5.61 2.29 0.69
C THR A 755 -5.66 3.71 1.28
N PRO A 756 -6.82 4.38 1.49
CA PRO A 756 -6.86 5.74 2.06
C PRO A 756 -6.08 5.91 3.36
N THR A 757 -6.13 4.94 4.25
CA THR A 757 -5.42 4.98 5.54
C THR A 757 -3.90 5.06 5.34
N VAL A 758 -3.34 4.17 4.51
CA VAL A 758 -1.88 4.06 4.32
C VAL A 758 -1.36 5.23 3.47
N LYS A 759 -2.05 5.58 2.38
CA LYS A 759 -1.70 6.75 1.56
C LYS A 759 -1.85 8.05 2.35
N GLY A 760 -2.87 8.13 3.18
CA GLY A 760 -3.10 9.23 4.10
C GLY A 760 -2.00 9.39 5.14
N ALA A 761 -1.47 8.27 5.67
CA ALA A 761 -0.36 8.29 6.61
C ALA A 761 0.89 8.87 5.94
N VAL A 762 1.16 8.52 4.67
CA VAL A 762 2.26 9.13 3.90
C VAL A 762 2.06 10.64 3.73
N LEU A 763 0.85 11.09 3.41
CA LEU A 763 0.53 12.53 3.33
C LEU A 763 0.72 13.24 4.67
N PHE A 764 0.33 12.60 5.78
CA PHE A 764 0.57 13.09 7.13
C PHE A 764 2.08 13.21 7.44
N GLY A 765 2.88 12.23 7.04
CA GLY A 765 4.33 12.27 7.18
C GLY A 765 4.98 13.44 6.45
N ASN A 766 4.49 13.75 5.25
CA ASN A 766 4.99 14.86 4.44
C ASN A 766 4.54 16.24 4.97
N ASN A 767 3.31 16.36 5.46
CA ASN A 767 2.81 17.60 6.07
C ASN A 767 2.05 17.30 7.38
N PRO A 768 2.75 17.20 8.51
CA PRO A 768 2.14 16.88 9.79
C PRO A 768 1.23 17.98 10.35
N ASN A 769 1.22 19.19 9.75
CA ASN A 769 0.47 20.35 10.25
C ASN A 769 -0.92 20.52 9.58
N ILE A 770 -1.30 19.58 8.72
CA ILE A 770 -2.57 19.62 8.00
C ILE A 770 -3.79 19.39 8.92
N VAL A 771 -3.64 18.57 9.96
CA VAL A 771 -4.58 18.49 11.09
C VAL A 771 -4.04 19.39 12.21
N ASN A 772 -4.67 20.55 12.41
CA ASN A 772 -4.11 21.61 13.25
C ASN A 772 -4.64 21.58 14.70
N LEU A 773 -5.87 21.11 14.88
CA LEU A 773 -6.59 21.14 16.15
C LEU A 773 -7.15 19.76 16.47
N ARG A 774 -6.92 19.29 17.69
CA ARG A 774 -7.36 18.00 18.25
C ARG A 774 -8.16 18.22 19.53
N ILE A 775 -8.97 17.23 19.90
CA ILE A 775 -9.72 17.26 21.15
C ILE A 775 -9.03 16.39 22.20
N ALA A 776 -8.79 16.95 23.39
CA ALA A 776 -8.18 16.22 24.50
C ALA A 776 -9.10 15.06 24.95
N PRO A 777 -8.66 13.79 24.88
CA PRO A 777 -9.50 12.64 25.21
C PRO A 777 -9.75 12.50 26.73
N ARG A 778 -8.84 13.07 27.53
CA ARG A 778 -8.85 13.01 29.00
C ARG A 778 -8.33 14.32 29.58
N SER A 779 -8.66 14.54 30.85
CA SER A 779 -8.02 15.62 31.62
C SER A 779 -6.67 15.16 32.14
N TYR A 780 -5.64 16.00 32.05
CA TYR A 780 -4.30 15.71 32.54
C TYR A 780 -3.90 16.72 33.62
N GLY A 781 -3.23 16.24 34.66
CA GLY A 781 -2.85 17.11 35.77
C GLY A 781 -1.83 16.51 36.73
N ILE A 782 -1.48 17.30 37.75
CA ILE A 782 -0.48 16.94 38.76
C ILE A 782 -1.16 16.86 40.13
N ARG A 783 -0.78 15.87 40.92
CA ARG A 783 -1.19 15.81 42.33
C ARG A 783 -0.57 16.96 43.11
N LYS A 784 -1.40 17.80 43.69
CA LYS A 784 -1.00 18.96 44.48
C LYS A 784 -1.44 18.83 45.94
N GLN A 785 -0.70 19.50 46.82
CA GLN A 785 -1.13 19.82 48.17
C GLN A 785 -1.31 21.34 48.28
N CYS A 786 -2.41 21.81 48.87
CA CYS A 786 -2.63 23.24 49.14
C CYS A 786 -3.10 23.44 50.59
N ARG A 787 -3.26 24.69 51.03
CA ARG A 787 -3.87 24.97 52.35
C ARG A 787 -5.27 24.37 52.41
N PHE A 788 -5.62 23.75 53.53
CA PHE A 788 -6.95 23.22 53.74
C PHE A 788 -7.95 24.37 53.86
N VAL A 789 -9.16 24.19 53.30
CA VAL A 789 -10.23 25.18 53.35
C VAL A 789 -11.46 24.45 53.87
N HIS A 790 -11.82 24.77 55.11
CA HIS A 790 -12.99 24.21 55.78
C HIS A 790 -14.27 24.50 54.98
N GLY A 791 -15.15 23.49 54.88
CA GLY A 791 -16.39 23.55 54.10
C GLY A 791 -16.23 23.37 52.58
N LYS A 792 -14.99 23.47 52.04
CA LYS A 792 -14.70 23.23 50.61
C LYS A 792 -14.00 21.89 50.37
N HIS A 793 -12.98 21.60 51.17
CA HIS A 793 -12.18 20.37 51.02
C HIS A 793 -12.74 19.24 51.88
N ASP A 794 -12.60 18.00 51.39
CA ASP A 794 -13.01 16.79 52.13
C ASP A 794 -12.16 16.66 53.40
N ALA A 795 -12.80 16.66 54.57
CA ALA A 795 -12.15 16.56 55.87
C ALA A 795 -11.27 15.32 56.00
N ARG A 796 -11.56 14.24 55.27
CA ARG A 796 -10.74 13.01 55.25
C ARG A 796 -9.37 13.21 54.59
N ARG A 797 -9.13 14.34 53.92
CA ARG A 797 -7.87 14.70 53.26
C ARG A 797 -7.09 15.79 53.97
N LEU A 798 -7.48 16.13 55.19
CA LEU A 798 -6.76 17.08 56.04
C LEU A 798 -5.49 16.40 56.59
N GLU A 799 -4.34 17.02 56.34
CA GLU A 799 -3.08 16.67 56.99
C GLU A 799 -2.43 17.93 57.56
N ILE A 800 -1.86 17.83 58.76
CA ILE A 800 -1.08 18.92 59.37
C ILE A 800 0.39 18.70 59.02
N ILE A 801 0.98 19.63 58.27
CA ILE A 801 2.40 19.58 57.88
C ILE A 801 3.07 20.87 58.30
N ASP A 802 4.11 20.76 59.14
CA ASP A 802 4.82 21.88 59.77
C ASP A 802 3.85 22.89 60.43
N GLY A 803 2.86 22.37 61.17
CA GLY A 803 1.85 23.18 61.87
C GLY A 803 0.79 23.82 60.97
N VAL A 804 0.77 23.54 59.67
CA VAL A 804 -0.20 24.09 58.71
C VAL A 804 -1.14 23.00 58.22
N GLU A 805 -2.44 23.26 58.29
CA GLU A 805 -3.47 22.42 57.70
C GLU A 805 -3.40 22.44 56.17
N LYS A 806 -3.23 21.26 55.58
CA LYS A 806 -3.12 21.03 54.14
C LYS A 806 -4.18 20.06 53.67
N CYS A 807 -4.71 20.29 52.48
CA CYS A 807 -5.51 19.31 51.76
C CYS A 807 -4.61 18.52 50.82
N THR A 808 -4.73 17.19 50.87
CA THR A 808 -3.96 16.27 50.03
C THR A 808 -4.75 15.78 48.82
N ASP A 809 -4.02 15.22 47.85
CA ASP A 809 -4.57 14.57 46.65
C ASP A 809 -5.46 15.46 45.77
N ILE A 810 -5.20 16.77 45.72
CA ILE A 810 -5.89 17.65 44.78
C ILE A 810 -5.40 17.38 43.35
N PHE A 811 -6.33 17.31 42.40
CA PHE A 811 -6.02 17.22 40.98
C PHE A 811 -5.81 18.63 40.42
N ASP A 812 -4.56 19.03 40.21
CA ASP A 812 -4.24 20.32 39.56
C ASP A 812 -4.27 20.16 38.05
N VAL A 813 -5.41 20.50 37.44
CA VAL A 813 -5.72 20.29 36.02
C VAL A 813 -4.89 21.20 35.14
N TYR A 814 -4.12 20.64 34.20
CA TYR A 814 -3.40 21.39 33.16
C TYR A 814 -4.19 21.45 31.86
N ILE A 815 -4.83 20.35 31.51
CA ILE A 815 -5.62 20.17 30.30
C ILE A 815 -6.93 19.52 30.71
N GLN A 816 -8.04 20.04 30.20
CA GLN A 816 -9.36 19.47 30.44
C GLN A 816 -9.75 18.50 29.32
N LYS A 817 -10.47 17.44 29.66
CA LYS A 817 -11.17 16.61 28.66
C LYS A 817 -12.09 17.49 27.81
N ASP A 818 -12.16 17.19 26.52
CA ASP A 818 -12.90 17.93 25.51
C ASP A 818 -12.34 19.35 25.20
N GLU A 819 -11.16 19.70 25.72
CA GLU A 819 -10.45 20.92 25.34
C GLU A 819 -9.88 20.79 23.93
N THR A 820 -10.02 21.85 23.12
CA THR A 820 -9.43 21.91 21.78
C THR A 820 -7.99 22.39 21.87
N LEU A 821 -7.06 21.55 21.44
CA LEU A 821 -5.62 21.77 21.55
C LEU A 821 -4.99 21.88 20.16
N LEU A 822 -4.04 22.80 20.02
CA LEU A 822 -3.11 22.79 18.90
C LEU A 822 -2.21 21.55 18.97
N LYS A 823 -1.70 21.11 17.83
CA LYS A 823 -0.67 20.07 17.79
C LYS A 823 0.58 20.53 18.55
N GLU A 824 1.17 19.66 19.37
CA GLU A 824 2.27 19.97 20.29
C GLU A 824 1.96 21.17 21.22
N HIS A 825 0.68 21.34 21.60
CA HIS A 825 0.26 22.36 22.55
C HIS A 825 1.07 22.29 23.84
N VAL A 826 1.65 23.43 24.22
CA VAL A 826 2.42 23.61 25.43
C VAL A 826 1.58 24.42 26.40
N THR A 827 1.27 23.84 27.56
CA THR A 827 0.52 24.55 28.59
C THR A 827 1.35 25.67 29.20
N GLU A 828 0.68 26.64 29.82
CA GLU A 828 1.36 27.60 30.69
C GLU A 828 2.09 26.89 31.85
N TYR A 829 3.10 27.57 32.39
CA TYR A 829 3.81 27.10 33.57
C TYR A 829 2.92 27.24 34.80
N LYS A 830 2.82 26.19 35.61
CA LYS A 830 2.38 26.29 37.00
C LYS A 830 3.54 26.04 37.94
N THR A 831 3.53 26.72 39.09
CA THR A 831 4.61 26.66 40.07
C THR A 831 4.24 25.79 41.26
N TYR A 832 5.18 24.94 41.67
CA TYR A 832 5.11 24.13 42.88
C TYR A 832 6.29 24.47 43.79
N CYS A 833 6.02 24.42 45.10
CA CYS A 833 7.02 24.66 46.13
C CYS A 833 7.17 23.42 47.02
N PRO A 834 8.32 23.23 47.67
CA PRO A 834 8.50 22.21 48.69
C PRO A 834 7.47 22.33 49.82
N VAL A 835 7.04 21.20 50.35
CA VAL A 835 6.03 21.13 51.42
C VAL A 835 6.69 21.27 52.79
N ARG A 836 7.95 20.81 52.91
CA ARG A 836 8.81 20.93 54.11
C ARG A 836 10.03 21.80 53.81
N HIS A 837 10.59 22.45 54.84
CA HIS A 837 11.75 23.32 54.70
C HIS A 837 13.02 22.58 54.24
N ASP A 838 13.22 21.37 54.72
CA ASP A 838 14.39 20.51 54.49
C ASP A 838 14.24 19.57 53.28
N GLN A 839 13.12 19.63 52.54
CA GLN A 839 12.85 18.71 51.46
C GLN A 839 13.87 18.85 50.33
N THR A 840 14.64 17.79 50.08
CA THR A 840 15.68 17.74 49.03
C THR A 840 15.21 17.10 47.73
N VAL A 841 14.03 16.48 47.72
CA VAL A 841 13.46 15.80 46.54
C VAL A 841 11.98 16.14 46.40
N MET A 842 11.58 16.63 45.22
CA MET A 842 10.18 16.86 44.87
C MET A 842 9.70 15.82 43.87
N ARG A 843 8.68 15.04 44.26
CA ARG A 843 8.04 14.03 43.39
C ARG A 843 6.72 14.56 42.84
N LEU A 844 6.73 15.02 41.60
CA LEU A 844 5.56 15.52 40.88
C LEU A 844 4.82 14.32 40.26
N ARG A 845 3.75 13.85 40.91
CA ARG A 845 2.95 12.72 40.42
C ARG A 845 1.93 13.20 39.39
N VAL A 846 1.93 12.61 38.20
CA VAL A 846 1.09 12.99 37.06
C VAL A 846 -0.08 12.02 36.93
N TYR A 847 -1.27 12.55 36.65
CA TYR A 847 -2.53 11.82 36.57
C TYR A 847 -3.29 12.15 35.29
N SER A 848 -4.09 11.18 34.82
CA SER A 848 -5.15 11.35 33.82
C SER A 848 -6.52 11.11 34.46
N ALA A 849 -7.57 11.74 33.93
CA ALA A 849 -8.95 11.53 34.40
C ALA A 849 -9.97 11.52 33.26
N ASP A 850 -11.00 10.66 33.40
CA ASP A 850 -12.11 10.55 32.43
C ASP A 850 -13.15 11.68 32.57
N LYS A 851 -13.13 12.40 33.70
CA LYS A 851 -13.94 13.60 33.94
C LYS A 851 -13.26 14.84 33.40
N ARG A 852 -14.05 15.80 32.90
CA ARG A 852 -13.57 17.11 32.45
C ARG A 852 -12.96 17.97 33.55
N SER A 853 -13.54 17.92 34.74
CA SER A 853 -13.10 18.70 35.89
C SER A 853 -12.95 17.80 37.12
N PRO A 854 -11.91 16.95 37.18
CA PRO A 854 -11.61 16.16 38.38
C PRO A 854 -11.23 17.09 39.53
N HIS A 855 -11.66 16.76 40.76
CA HIS A 855 -11.33 17.56 41.94
C HIS A 855 -10.17 16.94 42.72
N TYR A 856 -10.22 15.62 42.91
CA TYR A 856 -9.18 14.86 43.60
C TYR A 856 -8.55 13.80 42.70
N THR A 857 -7.28 13.47 42.95
CA THR A 857 -6.56 12.42 42.22
C THR A 857 -7.04 11.01 42.55
N THR A 858 -7.98 10.87 43.49
CA THR A 858 -8.64 9.60 43.80
C THR A 858 -10.12 9.62 43.40
N ASP A 859 -10.58 10.63 42.65
CA ASP A 859 -11.94 10.60 42.11
C ASP A 859 -12.09 9.40 41.16
N PRO A 860 -13.29 8.77 41.07
CA PRO A 860 -13.53 7.70 40.13
C PRO A 860 -13.12 8.09 38.70
N GLY A 861 -12.32 7.24 38.05
CA GLY A 861 -11.75 7.50 36.72
C GLY A 861 -10.41 8.23 36.70
N CYS A 862 -9.84 8.61 37.86
CA CYS A 862 -8.47 9.15 37.94
C CYS A 862 -7.44 8.02 38.01
N ARG A 863 -6.38 8.11 37.21
CA ARG A 863 -5.28 7.13 37.16
C ARG A 863 -3.94 7.85 37.20
N LYS A 864 -3.01 7.34 38.01
CA LYS A 864 -1.63 7.84 38.03
C LYS A 864 -0.91 7.29 36.80
N ILE A 865 -0.39 8.18 35.96
CA ILE A 865 0.32 7.79 34.72
C ILE A 865 1.84 7.88 34.85
N GLY A 866 2.34 8.53 35.92
CA GLY A 866 3.73 8.42 36.34
C GLY A 866 4.17 9.59 37.22
N HIS A 867 5.46 9.93 37.20
CA HIS A 867 5.98 11.03 38.01
C HIS A 867 7.30 11.60 37.48
N ILE A 868 7.59 12.86 37.85
CA ILE A 868 8.91 13.49 37.69
C ILE A 868 9.56 13.60 39.07
N VAL A 869 10.83 13.24 39.16
CA VAL A 869 11.66 13.46 40.36
C VAL A 869 12.57 14.66 40.11
N VAL A 870 12.34 15.74 40.86
CA VAL A 870 13.16 16.96 40.83
C VAL A 870 14.05 16.95 42.06
N GLN A 871 15.36 16.99 41.84
CA GLN A 871 16.37 17.04 42.90
C GLN A 871 16.60 18.51 43.29
N LEU A 872 16.45 18.82 44.58
CA LEU A 872 16.53 20.15 45.19
C LEU A 872 17.53 20.12 46.38
N PRO A 873 18.82 19.81 46.15
CA PRO A 873 19.77 19.55 47.23
C PRO A 873 20.06 20.76 48.13
N ASP A 874 19.94 21.98 47.59
CA ASP A 874 20.06 23.21 48.37
C ASP A 874 18.73 23.51 49.10
N THR A 875 18.78 23.54 50.43
CA THR A 875 17.63 23.79 51.32
C THR A 875 17.65 25.18 51.93
N SER A 876 18.64 26.03 51.61
CA SER A 876 18.85 27.36 52.20
C SER A 876 17.61 28.28 52.09
N LYS A 877 16.87 28.18 50.99
CA LYS A 877 15.65 28.96 50.72
C LYS A 877 14.36 28.33 51.25
N GLY A 878 14.42 27.23 52.00
CA GLY A 878 13.27 26.63 52.68
C GLY A 878 12.08 26.34 51.75
N LYS A 879 10.89 26.87 52.02
CA LYS A 879 9.70 26.67 51.17
C LYS A 879 9.59 27.66 50.00
N SER A 880 10.49 28.62 49.88
CA SER A 880 10.47 29.65 48.84
C SER A 880 11.05 29.18 47.50
N ARG A 881 11.66 27.99 47.47
CA ARG A 881 12.16 27.34 46.25
C ARG A 881 11.02 27.03 45.30
N GLN A 882 11.20 27.31 44.01
CA GLN A 882 10.14 27.20 43.00
C GLN A 882 10.51 26.22 41.89
N VAL A 883 9.58 25.33 41.58
CA VAL A 883 9.67 24.42 40.45
C VAL A 883 8.52 24.74 39.50
N ARG A 884 8.84 25.26 38.33
CA ARG A 884 7.86 25.54 37.27
C ARG A 884 7.67 24.32 36.39
N VAL A 885 6.42 23.93 36.17
CA VAL A 885 6.07 22.73 35.43
C VAL A 885 5.12 23.07 34.30
N LYS A 886 5.32 22.44 33.14
CA LYS A 886 4.43 22.53 31.98
C LYS A 886 4.23 21.15 31.35
N MET A 887 3.11 20.98 30.66
CA MET A 887 2.80 19.80 29.87
C MET A 887 2.85 20.12 28.38
N ILE A 888 3.30 19.17 27.58
CA ILE A 888 3.27 19.22 26.12
C ILE A 888 2.39 18.06 25.65
N VAL A 889 1.33 18.39 24.93
CA VAL A 889 0.26 17.47 24.49
C VAL A 889 -0.12 17.73 23.03
N GLY A 890 -0.95 16.86 22.45
CA GLY A 890 -1.39 16.99 21.05
C GLY A 890 -0.45 16.34 20.04
N GLY A 891 0.74 15.89 20.46
CA GLY A 891 1.59 14.95 19.74
C GLY A 891 1.15 13.48 19.90
N THR A 892 2.05 12.53 19.61
CA THR A 892 1.81 11.09 19.86
C THR A 892 2.15 10.66 21.29
N GLU A 893 2.75 11.54 22.12
CA GLU A 893 3.13 11.25 23.51
C GLU A 893 2.85 12.46 24.41
N LEU A 894 2.43 12.19 25.65
CA LEU A 894 2.43 13.17 26.74
C LEU A 894 3.87 13.39 27.24
N LYS A 895 4.33 14.64 27.23
CA LYS A 895 5.60 15.03 27.87
C LYS A 895 5.34 16.04 28.97
N VAL A 896 6.02 15.88 30.09
CA VAL A 896 5.98 16.87 31.19
C VAL A 896 7.39 17.33 31.48
N SER A 897 7.56 18.65 31.59
CA SER A 897 8.85 19.30 31.86
C SER A 897 8.73 20.14 33.12
N ALA A 898 9.68 19.95 34.03
CA ALA A 898 9.86 20.74 35.24
C ALA A 898 11.20 21.48 35.18
N VAL A 899 11.22 22.73 35.64
CA VAL A 899 12.41 23.57 35.73
C VAL A 899 12.54 24.04 37.16
N ASP A 900 13.68 23.77 37.77
CA ASP A 900 14.07 24.38 39.03
C ASP A 900 14.53 25.81 38.75
N ASP A 901 13.84 26.80 39.30
CA ASP A 901 14.12 28.21 39.02
C ASP A 901 15.39 28.72 39.68
N ASP A 902 15.84 28.08 40.76
CA ASP A 902 17.04 28.49 41.46
C ASP A 902 18.31 28.08 40.69
N THR A 903 18.28 26.91 40.04
CA THR A 903 19.44 26.35 39.33
C THR A 903 19.33 26.40 37.80
N GLY A 904 18.12 26.66 37.27
CA GLY A 904 17.80 26.54 35.85
C GLY A 904 17.77 25.09 35.34
N LYS A 905 17.98 24.10 36.21
CA LYS A 905 18.07 22.69 35.83
C LYS A 905 16.72 22.17 35.34
N LYS A 906 16.73 21.57 34.15
CA LYS A 906 15.54 21.00 33.51
C LYS A 906 15.43 19.52 33.81
N PHE A 907 14.23 19.11 34.18
CA PHE A 907 13.84 17.73 34.37
C PHE A 907 12.68 17.45 33.41
N SER A 908 12.69 16.30 32.76
CA SER A 908 11.61 15.89 31.86
C SER A 908 11.34 14.42 32.05
N ALA A 909 10.07 14.05 32.07
CA ALA A 909 9.66 12.66 31.95
C ALA A 909 8.83 12.48 30.69
N LYS A 910 9.12 11.37 30.01
CA LYS A 910 8.16 10.68 29.16
C LYS A 910 7.50 9.61 30.01
N PHE A 911 6.18 9.50 29.92
CA PHE A 911 5.43 8.59 30.77
C PHE A 911 5.37 7.20 30.14
N ASP A 912 5.61 6.19 30.97
CA ASP A 912 5.53 4.79 30.60
C ASP A 912 4.16 4.26 31.03
N PHE A 913 3.29 4.07 30.06
CA PHE A 913 1.95 3.54 30.18
C PHE A 913 1.92 2.00 30.10
N LEU A 914 3.05 1.34 29.78
CA LEU A 914 3.13 -0.10 29.59
C LEU A 914 3.42 -0.89 30.86
N HIS A 915 4.02 -0.26 31.87
CA HIS A 915 4.46 -0.93 33.10
C HIS A 915 3.62 -0.56 34.35
N ASN A 916 2.64 0.33 34.21
CA ASN A 916 1.89 0.93 35.32
C ASN A 916 0.43 0.44 35.45
N ILE A 917 0.08 -0.72 34.89
CA ILE A 917 -1.22 -1.39 35.08
C ILE A 917 -1.00 -2.75 35.75
#